data_AF-A0A813MHY8-F1
#
_entry.id   AF-A0A813MHY8-F1
#
_cell.length_a   1.000
_cell.length_b   1.000
_cell.length_c   1.000
_cell.angle_alpha   90.00
_cell.angle_beta   90.00
_cell.angle_gamma   90.00
#
_symmetry.space_group_name_H-M   'P 1'
#
loop_
_entity.id
_entity.type
_entity.pdbx_description
1 polymer ?
#
loop_
_entity_poly.entity_id
_entity_poly.type
_entity_poly.pdbx_seq_one_letter_code
_entity_poly.pdbx_strand_id
1 'polypeptide(L)'
;MSENRFVNHNLSELQEANRNPIFGYEDSPILTLEEAVEQLIPFVPDVLAYVMTAKKKYYRHSDLLMRDESAAIYLYSIPSSFFSSLNNTLRAENRHALKPWFAYLKLFMTGLKKLPSTKTIVWRGVYGDVSSVFANRNIDIWWSVNSTSMDLKIVQPFLGEHGTLFAIEAMCGKDISQYSANPEEQEVILMPGTYVRAKTETLNFIDRLFVIHLDEITPQSESQPESNHLFEWKKQEYKRNSYIERLMNPAKFYPIEDSYINLAIVETKKQQQKERQLRDAPSNDAIMGSFEEIYGTKTTIDIKNIFETCNNQERKVLVFGRAGIGKSTFCRYIAYQWAMGLCWTEYELLVLIPLRRLTTNRYPPLRIGQSYSLIDLVKKEIFSYDLSENEDKLLKKHFDAKKTLWILDGYDEIVQNVPSHLECLFEQLLKTPHHILTSRPYQNVLAYHIQMEITGFTDDNIKQYVQQFFDQMKDELDNSLKRSQKLFRFLQTNRSIWGVAHIPVNLELICSLWSNEDFIETKELTITSLYTVMIEWLCRRYLSMPNKTIQNLSKDDVNQRCEKELAFLENLAFNGMKSNTIILRPNLLRKALNEEKVSLHNHPHILNMGVLKSFNKQGINTQIETDKDHYFVHLSFQEYFTARYLLKALKESSTHQEEIKFIQREKYNQRYALVFIFLSGLSSEDDTNICLNIFWELLLTPPIDLFGIRHMQLVISCIEETSSQSTIPQHTVLVEWIAECIKYNFSAENQMIRQCLTQSLRKAPSVITNQRIINAFIHLLQNDNPYIRIAVLSFISETKSSNLAGALINLVAIALEDENTWIRRNACQVLGNIVEKAATNEVITKLVSILGDEA
;
A
#
# COMPACT_ATOMS: atom_id res chain seq x y z
N MET A 1 -27.46 5.16 46.13
CA MET A 1 -26.16 4.47 46.22
C MET A 1 -26.08 3.49 45.07
N SER A 2 -25.74 4.04 43.92
CA SER A 2 -25.66 3.40 42.61
C SER A 2 -24.85 4.36 41.76
N GLU A 3 -23.60 4.03 41.42
CA GLU A 3 -22.83 4.65 40.34
C GLU A 3 -21.44 4.02 40.31
N ASN A 4 -21.14 3.32 39.21
CA ASN A 4 -19.85 3.22 38.50
C ASN A 4 -19.91 2.01 37.55
N ARG A 5 -20.61 2.21 36.43
CA ARG A 5 -20.51 1.40 35.21
C ARG A 5 -19.48 2.08 34.29
N PHE A 6 -18.19 1.87 34.53
CA PHE A 6 -17.13 2.12 33.55
C PHE A 6 -15.95 1.22 33.90
N VAL A 7 -15.75 0.15 33.14
CA VAL A 7 -14.48 -0.56 33.03
C VAL A 7 -14.24 -0.86 31.55
N ASN A 8 -13.22 -0.20 31.02
CA ASN A 8 -12.40 -0.51 29.86
C ASN A 8 -12.76 -1.79 29.07
N HIS A 9 -13.37 -1.62 27.91
CA HIS A 9 -13.19 -2.56 26.80
C HIS A 9 -12.29 -1.89 25.77
N ASN A 10 -11.08 -2.41 25.58
CA ASN A 10 -10.17 -1.92 24.56
C ASN A 10 -10.67 -2.36 23.18
N LEU A 11 -10.72 -1.44 22.22
CA LEU A 11 -11.09 -1.69 20.82
C LEU A 11 -10.25 -2.79 20.13
N SER A 12 -9.07 -3.11 20.68
CA SER A 12 -8.25 -4.26 20.30
C SER A 12 -8.96 -5.61 20.47
N GLU A 13 -9.84 -5.76 21.46
CA GLU A 13 -10.58 -7.01 21.73
C GLU A 13 -11.66 -7.26 20.65
N LEU A 14 -12.28 -6.19 20.14
CA LEU A 14 -13.24 -6.27 19.02
C LEU A 14 -12.56 -6.53 17.66
N GLN A 15 -11.29 -6.12 17.49
CA GLN A 15 -10.50 -6.34 16.26
C GLN A 15 -9.92 -7.77 16.17
N GLU A 16 -9.71 -8.46 17.30
CA GLU A 16 -9.14 -9.82 17.36
C GLU A 16 -10.17 -10.95 17.22
N ALA A 17 -11.46 -10.66 17.41
CA ALA A 17 -12.56 -11.63 17.35
C ALA A 17 -12.68 -12.35 15.98
N ASN A 18 -12.16 -11.76 14.89
CA ASN A 18 -12.24 -12.31 13.53
C ASN A 18 -10.91 -12.86 12.97
N ARG A 19 -9.85 -12.97 13.79
CA ARG A 19 -8.55 -13.54 13.37
C ARG A 19 -8.33 -14.96 13.85
N ASN A 20 -7.65 -15.76 13.03
CA ASN A 20 -7.11 -17.05 13.45
C ASN A 20 -6.07 -16.81 14.57
N PRO A 21 -6.27 -17.29 15.81
CA PRO A 21 -5.38 -17.06 16.95
C PRO A 21 -3.93 -17.42 16.69
N ILE A 22 -3.68 -18.43 15.85
CA ILE A 22 -2.32 -18.91 15.58
C ILE A 22 -1.62 -18.14 14.45
N PHE A 23 -2.28 -17.18 13.79
CA PHE A 23 -1.71 -16.48 12.63
C PHE A 23 -0.32 -15.88 12.92
N GLY A 24 0.66 -16.24 12.07
CA GLY A 24 2.08 -15.86 12.24
C GLY A 24 2.97 -16.96 12.83
N TYR A 25 2.42 -18.06 13.37
CA TYR A 25 3.24 -19.20 13.84
C TYR A 25 4.04 -19.86 12.71
N GLU A 26 3.54 -19.76 11.47
CA GLU A 26 4.14 -20.37 10.28
C GLU A 26 5.47 -19.73 9.90
N ASP A 27 5.64 -18.46 10.28
CA ASP A 27 6.85 -17.67 10.07
C ASP A 27 7.94 -17.99 11.10
N SER A 28 7.63 -18.73 12.17
CA SER A 28 8.64 -19.21 13.11
C SER A 28 9.54 -20.26 12.45
N PRO A 29 10.86 -20.22 12.72
CA PRO A 29 11.76 -21.27 12.26
C PRO A 29 11.43 -22.60 12.93
N ILE A 30 11.73 -23.71 12.24
CA ILE A 30 11.71 -25.03 12.89
C ILE A 30 12.97 -25.10 13.77
N LEU A 31 12.77 -25.18 15.08
CA LEU A 31 13.83 -25.21 16.09
C LEU A 31 13.86 -26.58 16.78
N THR A 32 14.91 -26.85 17.54
CA THR A 32 14.94 -28.01 18.45
C THR A 32 13.88 -27.85 19.55
N LEU A 33 13.49 -28.94 20.21
CA LEU A 33 12.43 -28.86 21.23
C LEU A 33 12.80 -27.91 22.38
N GLU A 34 14.06 -27.86 22.80
CA GLU A 34 14.55 -26.95 23.85
C GLU A 34 14.42 -25.48 23.44
N GLU A 35 14.88 -25.13 22.25
CA GLU A 35 14.79 -23.77 21.71
C GLU A 35 13.33 -23.36 21.47
N ALA A 36 12.49 -24.31 21.04
CA ALA A 36 11.08 -24.06 20.75
C ALA A 36 10.26 -23.71 22.00
N VAL A 37 10.70 -24.11 23.20
CA VAL A 37 10.04 -23.79 24.47
C VAL A 37 10.74 -22.70 25.28
N GLU A 38 11.84 -22.12 24.78
CA GLU A 38 12.65 -21.16 25.54
C GLU A 38 11.82 -19.95 25.98
N GLN A 39 10.98 -19.42 25.08
CA GLN A 39 10.08 -18.31 25.38
C GLN A 39 8.93 -18.70 26.33
N LEU A 40 8.71 -19.99 26.59
CA LEU A 40 7.66 -20.51 27.48
C LEU A 40 8.10 -20.65 28.93
N ILE A 41 9.41 -20.59 29.21
CA ILE A 41 9.97 -20.73 30.56
C ILE A 41 9.31 -19.80 31.59
N PRO A 42 9.00 -18.52 31.29
CA PRO A 42 8.34 -17.64 32.25
C PRO A 42 6.86 -17.96 32.49
N PHE A 43 6.22 -18.71 31.58
CA PHE A 43 4.77 -18.88 31.52
C PHE A 43 4.31 -20.29 31.91
N VAL A 44 5.17 -21.29 31.71
CA VAL A 44 4.86 -22.70 31.99
C VAL A 44 5.87 -23.23 33.03
N PRO A 45 5.45 -23.40 34.29
CA PRO A 45 6.27 -24.00 35.33
C PRO A 45 6.80 -25.37 34.88
N ASP A 46 8.06 -25.66 35.21
CA ASP A 46 8.72 -26.96 34.96
C ASP A 46 8.82 -27.38 33.47
N VAL A 47 8.63 -26.46 32.51
CA VAL A 47 8.66 -26.78 31.08
C VAL A 47 9.95 -27.49 30.64
N LEU A 48 11.10 -27.12 31.20
CA LEU A 48 12.37 -27.77 30.91
C LEU A 48 12.42 -29.23 31.39
N ALA A 49 11.81 -29.54 32.54
CA ALA A 49 11.71 -30.90 33.04
C ALA A 49 10.79 -31.77 32.16
N TYR A 50 9.71 -31.19 31.65
CA TYR A 50 8.84 -31.86 30.68
C TYR A 50 9.57 -32.12 29.36
N VAL A 51 10.35 -31.16 28.85
CA VAL A 51 11.19 -31.35 27.66
C VAL A 51 12.22 -32.47 27.86
N MET A 52 12.93 -32.49 29.00
CA MET A 52 13.87 -33.58 29.31
C MET A 52 13.17 -34.94 29.32
N THR A 53 11.96 -35.01 29.89
CA THR A 53 11.16 -36.23 29.91
C THR A 53 10.74 -36.67 28.50
N ALA A 54 10.24 -35.73 27.70
CA ALA A 54 9.85 -35.96 26.32
C ALA A 54 11.05 -36.47 25.49
N LYS A 55 12.21 -35.83 25.58
CA LYS A 55 13.43 -36.25 24.86
C LYS A 55 14.01 -37.59 25.34
N LYS A 56 13.65 -38.06 26.53
CA LYS A 56 14.02 -39.40 26.97
C LYS A 56 13.09 -40.47 26.40
N LYS A 57 11.78 -40.19 26.37
CA LYS A 57 10.72 -41.19 26.18
C LYS A 57 9.99 -41.13 24.83
N TYR A 58 10.24 -40.13 23.98
CA TYR A 58 9.65 -40.06 22.65
C TYR A 58 9.93 -41.30 21.81
N TYR A 59 9.08 -41.53 20.81
CA TYR A 59 9.20 -42.66 19.91
C TYR A 59 10.39 -42.48 18.95
N ARG A 60 11.46 -43.26 19.15
CA ARG A 60 12.74 -43.08 18.45
C ARG A 60 12.82 -43.74 17.08
N HIS A 61 11.86 -44.60 16.75
CA HIS A 61 11.89 -45.46 15.56
C HIS A 61 10.84 -45.06 14.51
N SER A 62 10.56 -43.76 14.40
CA SER A 62 9.64 -43.24 13.39
C SER A 62 10.33 -43.11 12.03
N ASP A 63 9.70 -43.66 10.99
CA ASP A 63 10.09 -43.39 9.60
C ASP A 63 9.49 -42.07 9.07
N LEU A 64 8.55 -41.46 9.82
CA LEU A 64 7.79 -40.28 9.40
C LEU A 64 8.25 -38.99 10.09
N LEU A 65 8.56 -39.04 11.39
CA LEU A 65 8.84 -37.87 12.21
C LEU A 65 10.32 -37.74 12.55
N MET A 66 10.83 -36.51 12.53
CA MET A 66 12.13 -36.20 13.13
C MET A 66 12.06 -36.33 14.65
N ARG A 67 13.22 -36.50 15.29
CA ARG A 67 13.32 -36.74 16.75
C ARG A 67 12.63 -35.64 17.57
N ASP A 68 12.89 -34.37 17.25
CA ASP A 68 12.27 -33.25 17.98
C ASP A 68 10.78 -33.07 17.67
N GLU A 69 10.32 -33.47 16.47
CA GLU A 69 8.89 -33.47 16.12
C GLU A 69 8.14 -34.55 16.92
N SER A 70 8.69 -35.76 16.99
CA SER A 70 8.14 -36.83 17.82
C SER A 70 8.17 -36.46 19.31
N ALA A 71 9.25 -35.82 19.77
CA ALA A 71 9.34 -35.35 21.14
C ALA A 71 8.35 -34.21 21.44
N ALA A 72 8.05 -33.32 20.48
CA ALA A 72 7.05 -32.27 20.64
C ALA A 72 5.63 -32.85 20.77
N ILE A 73 5.29 -33.89 19.99
CA ILE A 73 4.01 -34.60 20.12
C ILE A 73 3.92 -35.33 21.46
N TYR A 74 5.00 -36.03 21.85
CA TYR A 74 5.06 -36.68 23.16
C TYR A 74 4.85 -35.65 24.28
N LEU A 75 5.54 -34.50 24.23
CA LEU A 75 5.41 -33.42 25.22
C LEU A 75 3.96 -32.94 25.38
N TYR A 76 3.24 -32.76 24.27
CA TYR A 76 1.83 -32.34 24.28
C TYR A 76 0.96 -33.33 25.05
N SER A 77 1.19 -34.64 24.87
CA SER A 77 0.41 -35.72 25.47
C SER A 77 0.77 -36.06 26.92
N ILE A 78 1.80 -35.45 27.51
CA ILE A 78 2.16 -35.70 28.91
C ILE A 78 1.07 -35.09 29.81
N PRO A 79 0.52 -35.82 30.79
CA PRO A 79 -0.40 -35.26 31.79
C PRO A 79 0.34 -34.24 32.66
N SER A 80 0.34 -32.99 32.21
CA SER A 80 1.15 -31.89 32.74
C SER A 80 0.45 -30.54 32.56
N SER A 81 0.95 -29.53 33.27
CA SER A 81 0.46 -28.15 33.12
C SER A 81 0.71 -27.57 31.72
N PHE A 82 1.62 -28.17 30.93
CA PHE A 82 1.95 -27.75 29.57
C PHE A 82 0.74 -27.85 28.63
N PHE A 83 0.07 -29.01 28.62
CA PHE A 83 -1.13 -29.27 27.83
C PHE A 83 -2.24 -28.25 28.16
N SER A 84 -2.52 -28.06 29.46
CA SER A 84 -3.56 -27.14 29.89
C SER A 84 -3.21 -25.70 29.58
N SER A 85 -1.94 -25.31 29.73
CA SER A 85 -1.48 -23.94 29.45
C SER A 85 -1.62 -23.61 27.97
N LEU A 86 -1.16 -24.49 27.07
CA LEU A 86 -1.29 -24.28 25.63
C LEU A 86 -2.76 -24.14 25.22
N ASN A 87 -3.61 -25.07 25.64
CA ASN A 87 -5.01 -25.08 25.25
C ASN A 87 -5.80 -23.92 25.86
N ASN A 88 -5.43 -23.45 27.05
CA ASN A 88 -6.00 -22.23 27.63
C ASN A 88 -5.56 -20.99 26.86
N THR A 89 -4.28 -20.90 26.46
CA THR A 89 -3.80 -19.77 25.64
C THR A 89 -4.44 -19.77 24.24
N LEU A 90 -4.68 -20.94 23.63
CA LEU A 90 -5.36 -21.04 22.34
C LEU A 90 -6.85 -20.64 22.40
N ARG A 91 -7.51 -20.84 23.55
CA ARG A 91 -8.90 -20.43 23.78
C ARG A 91 -9.01 -18.97 24.21
N ALA A 92 -7.96 -18.41 24.82
CA ALA A 92 -7.96 -17.03 25.30
C ALA A 92 -8.16 -16.05 24.13
N GLU A 93 -8.98 -15.02 24.37
CA GLU A 93 -9.25 -13.97 23.38
C GLU A 93 -7.98 -13.16 23.06
N ASN A 94 -7.08 -12.99 24.04
CA ASN A 94 -5.81 -12.30 23.89
C ASN A 94 -4.85 -13.05 22.95
N ARG A 95 -4.79 -12.64 21.67
CA ARG A 95 -3.95 -13.32 20.67
C ARG A 95 -2.45 -13.06 20.86
N HIS A 96 -2.09 -11.98 21.56
CA HIS A 96 -0.69 -11.70 21.90
C HIS A 96 -0.10 -12.71 22.89
N ALA A 97 -0.92 -13.28 23.78
CA ALA A 97 -0.49 -14.31 24.73
C ALA A 97 0.01 -15.59 24.03
N LEU A 98 -0.37 -15.81 22.77
CA LEU A 98 0.04 -16.99 22.00
C LEU A 98 1.41 -16.83 21.32
N LYS A 99 1.93 -15.61 21.14
CA LYS A 99 3.22 -15.38 20.45
C LYS A 99 4.39 -16.19 21.03
N PRO A 100 4.56 -16.32 22.36
CA PRO A 100 5.60 -17.16 22.95
C PRO A 100 5.50 -18.64 22.54
N TRP A 101 4.30 -19.11 22.19
CA TRP A 101 4.04 -20.50 21.78
C TRP A 101 4.34 -20.79 20.31
N PHE A 102 4.62 -19.77 19.49
CA PHE A 102 4.71 -19.95 18.03
C PHE A 102 5.83 -20.90 17.61
N ALA A 103 6.99 -20.85 18.27
CA ALA A 103 8.10 -21.76 18.00
C ALA A 103 7.74 -23.22 18.31
N TYR A 104 7.10 -23.47 19.46
CA TYR A 104 6.59 -24.80 19.81
C TYR A 104 5.48 -25.25 18.86
N LEU A 105 4.49 -24.39 18.58
CA LEU A 105 3.40 -24.68 17.64
C LEU A 105 3.94 -25.00 16.24
N LYS A 106 4.97 -24.30 15.78
CA LYS A 106 5.62 -24.60 14.50
C LYS A 106 6.17 -26.02 14.48
N LEU A 107 6.94 -26.41 15.50
CA LEU A 107 7.53 -27.74 15.61
C LEU A 107 6.45 -28.84 15.72
N PHE A 108 5.49 -28.64 16.63
CA PHE A 108 4.38 -29.56 16.88
C PHE A 108 3.50 -29.77 15.64
N MET A 109 3.05 -28.68 15.01
CA MET A 109 2.20 -28.73 13.81
C MET A 109 2.95 -29.30 12.61
N THR A 110 4.27 -29.07 12.49
CA THR A 110 5.09 -29.69 11.44
C THR A 110 5.12 -31.21 11.60
N GLY A 111 5.27 -31.70 12.84
CA GLY A 111 5.18 -33.13 13.15
C GLY A 111 3.81 -33.71 12.81
N LEU A 112 2.73 -33.12 13.32
CA LEU A 112 1.36 -33.59 13.07
C LEU A 112 0.99 -33.62 11.58
N LYS A 113 1.49 -32.66 10.78
CA LYS A 113 1.23 -32.61 9.33
C LYS A 113 1.87 -33.76 8.56
N LYS A 114 2.97 -34.35 9.06
CA LYS A 114 3.62 -35.52 8.45
C LYS A 114 2.88 -36.83 8.74
N LEU A 115 2.01 -36.86 9.75
CA LEU A 115 1.17 -38.02 10.03
C LEU A 115 0.01 -38.10 9.04
N PRO A 116 -0.37 -39.31 8.60
CA PRO A 116 -1.53 -39.49 7.74
C PRO A 116 -2.80 -38.98 8.44
N SER A 117 -3.72 -38.41 7.66
CA SER A 117 -5.05 -38.07 8.16
C SER A 117 -5.93 -39.32 8.18
N THR A 118 -6.57 -39.57 9.32
CA THR A 118 -7.43 -40.74 9.53
C THR A 118 -8.88 -40.29 9.60
N LYS A 119 -9.72 -40.83 8.72
CA LYS A 119 -11.18 -40.65 8.80
C LYS A 119 -11.75 -41.68 9.76
N THR A 120 -12.22 -41.25 10.92
CA THR A 120 -12.75 -42.12 11.97
C THR A 120 -13.69 -41.37 12.91
N ILE A 121 -14.44 -42.11 13.72
CA ILE A 121 -15.22 -41.52 14.81
C ILE A 121 -14.31 -41.40 16.03
N VAL A 122 -14.22 -40.20 16.58
CA VAL A 122 -13.46 -39.92 17.79
C VAL A 122 -14.37 -39.36 18.87
N TRP A 123 -14.01 -39.65 20.12
CA TRP A 123 -14.78 -39.31 21.30
C TRP A 123 -14.04 -38.27 22.13
N ARG A 124 -14.81 -37.36 22.75
CA ARG A 124 -14.29 -36.39 23.72
C ARG A 124 -15.31 -36.16 24.83
N GLY A 125 -14.90 -36.36 26.07
CA GLY A 125 -15.71 -36.05 27.26
C GLY A 125 -15.32 -34.70 27.84
N VAL A 126 -16.32 -33.91 28.25
CA VAL A 126 -16.13 -32.64 28.94
C VAL A 126 -17.08 -32.57 30.14
N TYR A 127 -16.61 -32.01 31.24
CA TYR A 127 -17.42 -31.77 32.43
C TYR A 127 -18.42 -30.62 32.21
N GLY A 128 -19.67 -30.80 32.63
CA GLY A 128 -20.75 -29.83 32.50
C GLY A 128 -21.56 -29.93 31.20
N ASP A 129 -22.62 -29.13 31.12
CA ASP A 129 -23.48 -28.98 29.93
C ASP A 129 -22.96 -27.85 29.03
N VAL A 130 -22.54 -28.18 27.82
CA VAL A 130 -22.15 -27.22 26.77
C VAL A 130 -23.05 -27.30 25.53
N SER A 131 -24.21 -27.95 25.65
CA SER A 131 -25.13 -28.21 24.54
C SER A 131 -25.73 -26.93 23.92
N SER A 132 -25.87 -25.87 24.71
CA SER A 132 -26.41 -24.58 24.27
C SER A 132 -25.60 -23.94 23.14
N VAL A 133 -24.29 -24.18 23.08
CA VAL A 133 -23.39 -23.68 22.02
C VAL A 133 -23.77 -24.25 20.65
N PHE A 134 -24.29 -25.48 20.62
CA PHE A 134 -24.57 -26.22 19.39
C PHE A 134 -26.06 -26.22 19.00
N ALA A 135 -26.94 -25.57 19.77
CA ALA A 135 -28.39 -25.58 19.56
C ALA A 135 -28.82 -25.06 18.18
N ASN A 136 -28.08 -24.11 17.60
CA ASN A 136 -28.41 -23.48 16.32
C ASN A 136 -27.86 -24.24 15.09
N ARG A 137 -27.17 -25.37 15.28
CA ARG A 137 -26.49 -26.16 14.21
C ARG A 137 -25.60 -25.34 13.27
N ASN A 138 -25.11 -24.19 13.74
CA ASN A 138 -24.13 -23.38 13.02
C ASN A 138 -22.76 -24.06 13.01
N ILE A 139 -21.88 -23.63 12.12
CA ILE A 139 -20.48 -24.05 12.14
C ILE A 139 -19.78 -23.37 13.31
N ASP A 140 -19.15 -24.16 14.17
CA ASP A 140 -18.31 -23.68 15.28
C ASP A 140 -16.83 -23.96 14.98
N ILE A 141 -15.93 -23.12 15.47
CA ILE A 141 -14.47 -23.22 15.23
C ILE A 141 -13.75 -23.53 16.53
N TRP A 142 -13.15 -24.71 16.60
CA TRP A 142 -12.37 -25.14 17.75
C TRP A 142 -10.91 -24.72 17.62
N TRP A 143 -10.59 -23.59 18.22
CA TRP A 143 -9.24 -23.00 18.17
C TRP A 143 -8.19 -23.72 19.00
N SER A 144 -8.57 -24.47 20.04
CA SER A 144 -7.64 -25.31 20.80
C SER A 144 -7.19 -26.54 20.02
N VAL A 145 -6.08 -27.15 20.43
CA VAL A 145 -5.75 -28.51 20.01
C VAL A 145 -6.74 -29.45 20.70
N ASN A 146 -7.47 -30.26 19.95
CA ASN A 146 -8.50 -31.13 20.52
C ASN A 146 -7.99 -32.56 20.56
N SER A 147 -7.50 -32.96 21.74
CA SER A 147 -7.21 -34.36 22.06
C SER A 147 -8.51 -35.17 22.19
N THR A 148 -8.60 -36.25 21.43
CA THR A 148 -9.78 -37.13 21.35
C THR A 148 -9.31 -38.58 21.35
N SER A 149 -10.19 -39.53 21.66
CA SER A 149 -9.85 -40.96 21.68
C SER A 149 -10.74 -41.75 20.73
N MET A 150 -10.20 -42.81 20.13
CA MET A 150 -11.01 -43.81 19.42
C MET A 150 -11.76 -44.76 20.39
N ASP A 151 -11.36 -44.83 21.66
CA ASP A 151 -12.00 -45.66 22.67
C ASP A 151 -12.88 -44.84 23.62
N LEU A 152 -14.18 -45.11 23.60
CA LEU A 152 -15.16 -44.45 24.46
C LEU A 152 -14.87 -44.64 25.97
N LYS A 153 -14.25 -45.76 26.37
CA LYS A 153 -13.92 -46.02 27.78
C LYS A 153 -12.88 -45.06 28.33
N ILE A 154 -11.98 -44.57 27.47
CA ILE A 154 -10.94 -43.61 27.85
C ILE A 154 -11.55 -42.26 28.19
N VAL A 155 -12.62 -41.84 27.49
CA VAL A 155 -13.23 -40.52 27.72
C VAL A 155 -14.28 -40.48 28.84
N GLN A 156 -14.76 -41.64 29.28
CA GLN A 156 -15.80 -41.75 30.30
C GLN A 156 -15.49 -41.02 31.61
N PRO A 157 -14.26 -41.09 32.18
CA PRO A 157 -13.92 -40.39 33.43
C PRO A 157 -14.03 -38.86 33.33
N PHE A 158 -13.92 -38.29 32.13
CA PHE A 158 -13.94 -36.83 31.93
C PHE A 158 -15.36 -36.22 31.96
N LEU A 159 -16.41 -37.05 31.98
CA LEU A 159 -17.81 -36.60 32.02
C LEU A 159 -18.25 -36.18 33.44
N GLY A 160 -17.67 -36.77 34.49
CA GLY A 160 -18.12 -36.55 35.87
C GLY A 160 -19.59 -36.98 36.11
N GLU A 161 -20.27 -36.33 37.07
CA GLU A 161 -21.69 -36.61 37.38
C GLU A 161 -22.67 -35.97 36.38
N HIS A 162 -22.27 -34.83 35.79
CA HIS A 162 -22.99 -34.10 34.76
C HIS A 162 -22.00 -33.69 33.67
N GLY A 163 -22.12 -34.25 32.46
CA GLY A 163 -21.10 -34.08 31.43
C GLY A 163 -21.62 -34.14 30.00
N THR A 164 -20.83 -33.58 29.08
CA THR A 164 -21.09 -33.59 27.65
C THR A 164 -20.14 -34.54 26.94
N LEU A 165 -20.70 -35.49 26.21
CA LEU A 165 -19.98 -36.43 25.34
C LEU A 165 -20.11 -35.98 23.89
N PHE A 166 -18.97 -35.72 23.25
CA PHE A 166 -18.89 -35.47 21.81
C PHE A 166 -18.59 -36.77 21.07
N ALA A 167 -19.43 -37.08 20.09
CA ALA A 167 -19.17 -38.08 19.05
C ALA A 167 -18.83 -37.31 17.77
N ILE A 168 -17.57 -37.35 17.33
CA ILE A 168 -17.08 -36.51 16.24
C ILE A 168 -16.70 -37.39 15.06
N GLU A 169 -17.35 -37.19 13.92
CA GLU A 169 -16.91 -37.75 12.64
C GLU A 169 -15.71 -36.94 12.13
N ALA A 170 -14.51 -37.35 12.55
CA ALA A 170 -13.26 -36.72 12.15
C ALA A 170 -12.88 -37.12 10.72
N MET A 171 -12.54 -36.12 9.91
CA MET A 171 -12.12 -36.25 8.52
C MET A 171 -10.59 -36.13 8.39
N CYS A 172 -9.98 -35.24 9.18
CA CYS A 172 -8.57 -34.89 9.07
C CYS A 172 -7.77 -35.22 10.34
N GLY A 173 -8.34 -36.00 11.27
CA GLY A 173 -7.73 -36.35 12.55
C GLY A 173 -6.34 -36.99 12.40
N LYS A 174 -5.44 -36.66 13.33
CA LYS A 174 -4.06 -37.16 13.36
C LYS A 174 -3.91 -38.20 14.47
N ASP A 175 -3.78 -39.46 14.11
CA ASP A 175 -3.51 -40.54 15.06
C ASP A 175 -2.09 -40.39 15.61
N ILE A 176 -1.98 -40.09 16.90
CA ILE A 176 -0.72 -39.94 17.61
C ILE A 176 -0.47 -41.06 18.61
N SER A 177 -1.24 -42.15 18.58
CA SER A 177 -1.18 -43.24 19.58
C SER A 177 0.25 -43.76 19.80
N GLN A 178 1.03 -43.91 18.73
CA GLN A 178 2.43 -44.37 18.80
C GLN A 178 3.41 -43.33 19.37
N TYR A 179 3.03 -42.05 19.31
CA TYR A 179 3.85 -40.91 19.69
C TYR A 179 3.43 -40.28 21.03
N SER A 180 2.26 -40.68 21.54
CA SER A 180 1.68 -40.21 22.79
C SER A 180 2.37 -40.82 24.02
N ALA A 181 2.33 -40.11 25.14
CA ALA A 181 2.78 -40.57 26.44
C ALA A 181 1.93 -41.73 26.97
N ASN A 182 0.67 -41.85 26.50
CA ASN A 182 -0.28 -42.89 26.87
C ASN A 182 -0.82 -43.60 25.61
N PRO A 183 -0.07 -44.52 24.98
CA PRO A 183 -0.49 -45.17 23.72
C PRO A 183 -1.82 -45.92 23.79
N GLU A 184 -2.20 -46.39 24.99
CA GLU A 184 -3.48 -47.08 25.24
C GLU A 184 -4.69 -46.16 25.07
N GLU A 185 -4.51 -44.83 25.14
CA GLU A 185 -5.59 -43.86 24.95
C GLU A 185 -6.06 -43.77 23.50
N GLN A 186 -5.35 -44.38 22.55
CA GLN A 186 -5.67 -44.32 21.11
C GLN A 186 -5.93 -42.88 20.65
N GLU A 187 -5.02 -41.99 21.04
CA GLU A 187 -5.20 -40.55 20.97
C GLU A 187 -5.15 -40.05 19.52
N VAL A 188 -6.20 -39.31 19.13
CA VAL A 188 -6.33 -38.63 17.85
C VAL A 188 -6.45 -37.14 18.08
N ILE A 189 -5.62 -36.36 17.40
CA ILE A 189 -5.62 -34.90 17.48
C ILE A 189 -6.45 -34.31 16.35
N LEU A 190 -7.42 -33.46 16.70
CA LEU A 190 -8.00 -32.49 15.76
C LEU A 190 -7.24 -31.17 15.89
N MET A 191 -6.83 -30.62 14.76
CA MET A 191 -5.92 -29.48 14.68
C MET A 191 -6.56 -28.20 15.25
N PRO A 192 -5.78 -27.24 15.77
CA PRO A 192 -6.26 -25.89 16.04
C PRO A 192 -6.98 -25.28 14.85
N GLY A 193 -8.17 -24.73 15.07
CA GLY A 193 -9.02 -24.16 14.03
C GLY A 193 -9.86 -25.20 13.27
N THR A 194 -10.15 -26.34 13.89
CA THR A 194 -11.06 -27.36 13.33
C THR A 194 -12.49 -26.80 13.29
N TYR A 195 -13.15 -26.91 12.14
CA TYR A 195 -14.56 -26.53 12.03
C TYR A 195 -15.42 -27.76 12.34
N VAL A 196 -16.44 -27.57 13.16
CA VAL A 196 -17.39 -28.62 13.52
C VAL A 196 -18.82 -28.13 13.35
N ARG A 197 -19.73 -29.04 13.05
CA ARG A 197 -21.17 -28.74 12.97
C ARG A 197 -21.96 -29.86 13.62
N ALA A 198 -22.99 -29.49 14.38
CA ALA A 198 -23.92 -30.47 14.95
C ALA A 198 -24.75 -31.14 13.85
N LYS A 199 -24.68 -32.47 13.80
CA LYS A 199 -25.38 -33.31 12.82
C LYS A 199 -26.85 -33.52 13.20
N THR A 200 -27.10 -33.69 14.50
CA THR A 200 -28.41 -33.97 15.07
C THR A 200 -28.68 -33.05 16.26
N GLU A 201 -29.92 -33.03 16.73
CA GLU A 201 -30.24 -32.46 18.04
C GLU A 201 -29.46 -33.17 19.14
N THR A 202 -29.09 -32.40 20.17
CA THR A 202 -28.41 -32.93 21.36
C THR A 202 -29.33 -33.93 22.05
N LEU A 203 -28.80 -35.12 22.33
CA LEU A 203 -29.49 -36.11 23.13
C LEU A 203 -29.24 -35.83 24.61
N ASN A 204 -30.30 -35.57 25.36
CA ASN A 204 -30.25 -35.40 26.80
C ASN A 204 -30.76 -36.66 27.51
N PHE A 205 -29.87 -37.35 28.21
CA PHE A 205 -30.21 -38.47 29.07
C PHE A 205 -30.29 -38.00 30.52
N ILE A 206 -31.53 -37.90 31.03
CA ILE A 206 -31.85 -37.73 32.46
C ILE A 206 -31.21 -36.46 33.06
N ASP A 207 -31.02 -35.39 32.27
CA ASP A 207 -30.37 -34.13 32.69
C ASP A 207 -28.97 -34.31 33.29
N ARG A 208 -28.29 -35.41 32.92
CA ARG A 208 -26.96 -35.80 33.42
C ARG A 208 -25.94 -36.02 32.32
N LEU A 209 -26.37 -36.57 31.19
CA LEU A 209 -25.48 -36.83 30.05
C LEU A 209 -26.03 -36.20 28.78
N PHE A 210 -25.24 -35.29 28.21
CA PHE A 210 -25.54 -34.63 26.96
C PHE A 210 -24.66 -35.23 25.86
N VAL A 211 -25.27 -35.83 24.84
CA VAL A 211 -24.53 -36.41 23.70
C VAL A 211 -24.71 -35.54 22.48
N ILE A 212 -23.60 -35.04 21.94
CA ILE A 212 -23.58 -34.16 20.77
C ILE A 212 -22.84 -34.87 19.64
N HIS A 213 -23.54 -35.08 18.53
CA HIS A 213 -22.96 -35.63 17.31
C HIS A 213 -22.47 -34.48 16.43
N LEU A 214 -21.17 -34.47 16.15
CA LEU A 214 -20.50 -33.44 15.35
C LEU A 214 -19.92 -34.06 14.08
N ASP A 215 -20.07 -33.36 12.97
CA ASP A 215 -19.28 -33.60 11.76
C ASP A 215 -18.09 -32.63 11.75
N GLU A 216 -16.87 -33.12 11.53
CA GLU A 216 -15.75 -32.26 11.17
C GLU A 216 -15.99 -31.70 9.76
N ILE A 217 -16.21 -30.40 9.70
CA ILE A 217 -16.45 -29.69 8.46
C ILE A 217 -15.09 -29.30 7.88
N THR A 218 -14.59 -30.09 6.95
CA THR A 218 -13.68 -29.47 5.98
C THR A 218 -14.53 -28.49 5.15
N PRO A 219 -13.96 -27.38 4.63
CA PRO A 219 -14.63 -26.49 3.67
C PRO A 219 -15.14 -27.18 2.38
N GLN A 220 -15.13 -28.52 2.35
CA GLN A 220 -15.43 -29.45 1.28
C GLN A 220 -16.83 -30.10 1.42
N SER A 221 -17.67 -29.74 2.40
CA SER A 221 -18.96 -30.44 2.67
C SER A 221 -20.23 -29.63 2.33
N GLU A 222 -20.21 -28.91 1.22
CA GLU A 222 -21.42 -28.80 0.39
C GLU A 222 -21.09 -29.46 -0.95
N SER A 223 -21.97 -30.36 -1.38
CA SER A 223 -21.86 -31.18 -2.57
C SER A 223 -21.56 -30.34 -3.82
N GLN A 224 -20.28 -30.13 -4.08
CA GLN A 224 -19.75 -29.71 -5.36
C GLN A 224 -18.80 -30.82 -5.84
N PRO A 225 -18.79 -31.12 -7.15
CA PRO A 225 -18.00 -32.21 -7.70
C PRO A 225 -16.52 -32.06 -7.28
N GLU A 226 -15.79 -33.17 -7.17
CA GLU A 226 -14.38 -33.29 -6.73
C GLU A 226 -13.36 -32.34 -7.43
N SER A 227 -13.81 -31.52 -8.37
CA SER A 227 -13.07 -30.42 -8.99
C SER A 227 -13.01 -29.17 -8.08
N ASN A 228 -11.79 -28.71 -7.78
CA ASN A 228 -11.42 -27.35 -7.32
C ASN A 228 -11.31 -26.99 -5.82
N HIS A 229 -11.18 -27.94 -4.89
CA HIS A 229 -10.90 -27.56 -3.48
C HIS A 229 -9.63 -26.69 -3.29
N LEU A 230 -8.58 -26.90 -4.11
CA LEU A 230 -7.35 -26.10 -4.07
C LEU A 230 -7.61 -24.63 -4.46
N PHE A 231 -8.48 -24.38 -5.44
CA PHE A 231 -8.78 -23.03 -5.91
C PHE A 231 -9.77 -22.32 -4.98
N GLU A 232 -10.72 -23.07 -4.41
CA GLU A 232 -11.62 -22.55 -3.37
C GLU A 232 -10.87 -22.16 -2.10
N TRP A 233 -9.87 -22.95 -1.68
CA TRP A 233 -8.96 -22.56 -0.60
C TRP A 233 -8.30 -21.20 -0.89
N LYS A 234 -7.84 -20.97 -2.13
CA LYS A 234 -7.23 -19.68 -2.49
C LYS A 234 -8.21 -18.52 -2.44
N LYS A 235 -9.47 -18.72 -2.85
CA LYS A 235 -10.52 -17.71 -2.66
C LYS A 235 -10.68 -17.36 -1.19
N GLN A 236 -10.73 -18.35 -0.31
CA GLN A 236 -10.82 -18.11 1.13
C GLN A 236 -9.58 -17.39 1.67
N GLU A 237 -8.40 -17.70 1.19
CA GLU A 237 -7.16 -17.00 1.56
C GLU A 237 -7.20 -15.52 1.13
N TYR A 238 -7.64 -15.22 -0.10
CA TYR A 238 -7.80 -13.83 -0.53
C TYR A 238 -8.83 -13.08 0.32
N LYS A 239 -9.96 -13.70 0.69
CA LYS A 239 -10.92 -13.09 1.63
C LYS A 239 -10.28 -12.77 2.99
N ARG A 240 -9.56 -13.74 3.54
CA ARG A 240 -8.93 -13.64 4.87
C ARG A 240 -7.77 -12.66 4.91
N ASN A 241 -7.00 -12.51 3.84
CA ASN A 241 -5.78 -11.68 3.79
C ASN A 241 -6.02 -10.29 3.18
N SER A 242 -7.28 -9.87 3.08
CA SER A 242 -7.68 -8.64 2.42
C SER A 242 -7.73 -7.45 3.37
N TYR A 243 -6.54 -6.96 3.76
CA TYR A 243 -6.39 -5.77 4.60
C TYR A 243 -5.42 -4.72 4.03
N ILE A 244 -5.74 -3.44 4.14
CA ILE A 244 -4.82 -2.35 3.80
C ILE A 244 -4.07 -1.93 5.07
N GLU A 245 -2.73 -2.05 5.06
CA GLU A 245 -1.85 -1.53 6.12
C GLU A 245 -1.75 0.00 5.99
N ARG A 246 -1.79 0.74 7.11
CA ARG A 246 -1.41 2.16 7.16
C ARG A 246 0.09 2.29 6.84
N LEU A 247 0.46 3.30 6.06
CA LEU A 247 1.84 3.50 5.64
C LEU A 247 2.73 3.86 6.83
N MET A 248 2.25 4.81 7.64
CA MET A 248 3.03 5.36 8.77
C MET A 248 2.88 4.53 10.05
N ASN A 249 1.85 3.69 10.15
CA ASN A 249 1.66 2.77 11.27
C ASN A 249 1.22 1.38 10.79
N PRO A 250 2.13 0.54 10.29
CA PRO A 250 1.80 -0.78 9.74
C PRO A 250 1.14 -1.75 10.75
N ALA A 251 1.19 -1.45 12.06
CA ALA A 251 0.44 -2.19 13.07
C ALA A 251 -1.08 -1.98 12.95
N LYS A 252 -1.50 -0.88 12.33
CA LYS A 252 -2.90 -0.61 11.97
C LYS A 252 -3.15 -1.05 10.54
N PHE A 253 -4.13 -1.92 10.37
CA PHE A 253 -4.61 -2.39 9.08
C PHE A 253 -6.14 -2.48 9.15
N TYR A 254 -6.79 -2.25 8.02
CA TYR A 254 -8.25 -2.20 7.93
C TYR A 254 -8.74 -3.10 6.79
N PRO A 255 -9.95 -3.69 6.87
CA PRO A 255 -10.48 -4.50 5.79
C PRO A 255 -10.43 -3.73 4.47
N ILE A 256 -10.01 -4.41 3.39
CA ILE A 256 -9.89 -3.78 2.07
C ILE A 256 -11.26 -3.27 1.59
N GLU A 257 -12.34 -3.95 1.96
CA GLU A 257 -13.71 -3.59 1.64
C GLU A 257 -14.07 -2.20 2.19
N ASP A 258 -13.73 -1.95 3.45
CA ASP A 258 -14.06 -0.70 4.15
C ASP A 258 -13.11 0.47 3.79
N SER A 259 -11.95 0.14 3.22
CA SER A 259 -10.83 1.09 3.04
C SER A 259 -10.49 1.39 1.58
N TYR A 260 -10.95 0.54 0.65
CA TYR A 260 -10.69 0.76 -0.77
C TYR A 260 -11.60 1.83 -1.33
N ILE A 261 -11.02 2.75 -2.09
CA ILE A 261 -11.76 3.76 -2.84
C ILE A 261 -11.52 3.48 -4.32
N ASN A 262 -12.62 3.38 -5.07
CA ASN A 262 -12.58 3.19 -6.51
C ASN A 262 -11.79 4.32 -7.16
N LEU A 263 -10.63 3.96 -7.68
CA LEU A 263 -9.73 4.89 -8.36
C LEU A 263 -10.34 5.28 -9.71
N ALA A 264 -10.09 6.51 -10.14
CA ALA A 264 -10.46 6.93 -11.48
C ALA A 264 -9.54 6.25 -12.50
N ILE A 265 -10.14 5.54 -13.46
CA ILE A 265 -9.45 4.80 -14.52
C ILE A 265 -9.94 5.33 -15.86
N VAL A 266 -9.02 5.63 -16.75
CA VAL A 266 -9.33 6.14 -18.08
C VAL A 266 -8.75 5.21 -19.14
N GLU A 267 -9.54 4.87 -20.17
CA GLU A 267 -9.06 4.10 -21.32
C GLU A 267 -8.30 5.03 -22.28
N THR A 268 -7.02 4.72 -22.54
CA THR A 268 -6.11 5.59 -23.31
C THR A 268 -6.62 5.86 -24.72
N LYS A 269 -7.26 4.88 -25.38
CA LYS A 269 -7.84 5.04 -26.72
C LYS A 269 -9.10 5.91 -26.73
N LYS A 270 -10.00 5.76 -25.76
CA LYS A 270 -11.19 6.62 -25.63
C LYS A 270 -10.80 8.04 -25.27
N GLN A 271 -9.75 8.20 -24.47
CA GLN A 271 -9.14 9.49 -24.17
C GLN A 271 -8.59 10.12 -25.47
N GLN A 272 -7.77 9.38 -26.23
CA GLN A 272 -7.28 9.83 -27.54
C GLN A 272 -8.39 10.09 -28.57
N GLN A 273 -9.52 9.35 -28.52
CA GLN A 273 -10.67 9.55 -29.40
C GLN A 273 -11.51 10.75 -28.99
N LYS A 274 -11.75 10.97 -27.69
CA LYS A 274 -12.35 12.22 -27.20
C LYS A 274 -11.48 13.40 -27.55
N GLU A 275 -10.17 13.28 -27.35
CA GLU A 275 -9.20 14.26 -27.80
C GLU A 275 -9.35 14.48 -29.31
N ARG A 276 -9.33 13.45 -30.16
CA ARG A 276 -9.55 13.55 -31.63
C ARG A 276 -10.90 14.17 -32.02
N GLN A 277 -11.99 13.83 -31.34
CA GLN A 277 -13.31 14.42 -31.58
C GLN A 277 -13.36 15.89 -31.16
N LEU A 278 -12.57 16.29 -30.16
CA LEU A 278 -12.33 17.70 -29.82
C LEU A 278 -11.44 18.38 -30.88
N ARG A 279 -10.52 17.65 -31.55
CA ARG A 279 -9.71 18.14 -32.69
C ARG A 279 -10.54 18.43 -33.94
N ASP A 280 -11.54 17.59 -34.22
CA ASP A 280 -12.28 17.57 -35.49
C ASP A 280 -13.57 18.43 -35.46
N ALA A 281 -13.92 19.03 -34.31
CA ALA A 281 -14.89 20.13 -34.25
C ALA A 281 -14.29 21.39 -34.93
N PRO A 282 -15.09 22.34 -35.45
CA PRO A 282 -14.59 23.56 -36.11
C PRO A 282 -13.88 24.56 -35.15
N SER A 283 -13.34 24.06 -34.04
CA SER A 283 -12.39 24.70 -33.14
C SER A 283 -11.14 23.83 -33.11
N ASN A 284 -10.03 24.38 -33.62
CA ASN A 284 -8.71 23.76 -33.82
C ASN A 284 -8.03 23.31 -32.51
N ASP A 285 -8.59 22.32 -31.81
CA ASP A 285 -8.12 21.87 -30.50
C ASP A 285 -7.37 20.53 -30.55
N ALA A 286 -6.07 20.55 -30.87
CA ALA A 286 -5.22 19.37 -31.13
C ALA A 286 -3.71 19.68 -30.99
N ILE A 287 -2.93 19.30 -29.97
CA ILE A 287 -2.32 17.97 -29.70
C ILE A 287 -1.49 18.08 -28.40
N MET A 288 -1.50 16.98 -27.61
CA MET A 288 -0.60 16.62 -26.49
C MET A 288 -0.60 17.57 -25.29
N GLY A 289 -1.65 17.42 -24.48
CA GLY A 289 -1.62 17.83 -23.09
C GLY A 289 -0.45 17.18 -22.37
N SER A 290 0.31 18.03 -21.69
CA SER A 290 1.13 17.63 -20.56
C SER A 290 0.31 16.81 -19.54
N PHE A 291 1.05 16.10 -18.70
CA PHE A 291 0.68 15.03 -17.76
C PHE A 291 -0.56 15.20 -16.83
N GLU A 292 -1.34 16.28 -16.95
CA GLU A 292 -2.42 16.65 -16.01
C GLU A 292 -3.72 17.06 -16.70
N GLU A 293 -3.89 16.87 -18.03
CA GLU A 293 -5.24 16.72 -18.63
C GLU A 293 -6.05 15.57 -17.99
N ILE A 294 -5.39 14.74 -17.18
CA ILE A 294 -5.90 13.80 -16.19
C ILE A 294 -6.95 14.39 -15.22
N TYR A 295 -7.05 15.71 -15.03
CA TYR A 295 -8.05 16.34 -14.14
C TYR A 295 -9.33 16.81 -14.84
N GLY A 296 -9.50 16.56 -16.15
CA GLY A 296 -10.80 16.60 -16.81
C GLY A 296 -11.67 15.42 -16.36
N THR A 297 -13.00 15.61 -16.29
CA THR A 297 -14.04 14.68 -15.78
C THR A 297 -13.58 13.22 -15.67
N LYS A 298 -12.98 12.90 -14.51
CA LYS A 298 -12.46 11.57 -14.18
C LYS A 298 -13.63 10.61 -14.00
N THR A 299 -14.04 9.91 -15.05
CA THR A 299 -15.07 8.87 -14.92
C THR A 299 -14.43 7.64 -14.29
N THR A 300 -14.92 7.24 -13.11
CA THR A 300 -14.53 5.98 -12.50
C THR A 300 -15.07 4.82 -13.33
N ILE A 301 -14.18 3.98 -13.86
CA ILE A 301 -14.58 2.68 -14.42
C ILE A 301 -14.68 1.71 -13.24
N ASP A 302 -15.86 1.12 -13.06
CA ASP A 302 -16.02 0.02 -12.11
C ASP A 302 -15.10 -1.14 -12.52
N ILE A 303 -14.48 -1.81 -11.55
CA ILE A 303 -13.59 -2.95 -11.79
C ILE A 303 -14.28 -4.00 -12.64
N LYS A 304 -15.58 -4.22 -12.45
CA LYS A 304 -16.37 -5.17 -13.26
C LYS A 304 -16.25 -4.89 -14.75
N ASN A 305 -16.07 -3.63 -15.11
CA ASN A 305 -16.13 -3.13 -16.47
C ASN A 305 -14.75 -3.09 -17.16
N ILE A 306 -13.65 -3.44 -16.48
CA ILE A 306 -12.29 -3.43 -17.05
C ILE A 306 -12.19 -4.30 -18.31
N PHE A 307 -12.91 -5.42 -18.37
CA PHE A 307 -12.90 -6.31 -19.53
C PHE A 307 -14.01 -6.05 -20.56
N GLU A 308 -14.88 -5.05 -20.38
CA GLU A 308 -15.97 -4.77 -21.32
C GLU A 308 -15.46 -4.47 -22.73
N THR A 309 -14.31 -3.82 -22.86
CA THR A 309 -13.71 -3.49 -24.16
C THR A 309 -12.82 -4.59 -24.73
N CYS A 310 -12.65 -5.70 -24.01
CA CYS A 310 -11.88 -6.85 -24.47
C CYS A 310 -12.69 -7.72 -25.44
N ASN A 311 -11.99 -8.36 -26.38
CA ASN A 311 -12.60 -9.42 -27.19
C ASN A 311 -12.87 -10.66 -26.30
N ASN A 312 -13.92 -11.41 -26.61
CA ASN A 312 -14.33 -12.59 -25.83
C ASN A 312 -13.26 -13.71 -25.78
N GLN A 313 -12.28 -13.70 -26.69
CA GLN A 313 -11.24 -14.75 -26.77
C GLN A 313 -9.96 -14.44 -25.98
N GLU A 314 -9.55 -13.17 -25.85
CA GLU A 314 -8.34 -12.78 -25.12
C GLU A 314 -8.60 -11.48 -24.35
N ARG A 315 -8.26 -11.49 -23.05
CA ARG A 315 -8.51 -10.37 -22.14
C ARG A 315 -7.18 -9.91 -21.56
N LYS A 316 -6.44 -9.16 -22.38
CA LYS A 316 -5.11 -8.62 -22.06
C LYS A 316 -5.21 -7.12 -21.87
N VAL A 317 -5.05 -6.66 -20.64
CA VAL A 317 -5.17 -5.23 -20.28
C VAL A 317 -3.87 -4.76 -19.65
N LEU A 318 -3.34 -3.65 -20.17
CA LEU A 318 -2.22 -2.93 -19.57
C LEU A 318 -2.75 -1.73 -18.79
N VAL A 319 -2.47 -1.71 -17.49
CA VAL A 319 -2.90 -0.64 -16.58
C VAL A 319 -1.68 0.18 -16.16
N PHE A 320 -1.61 1.40 -16.67
CA PHE A 320 -0.62 2.38 -16.28
C PHE A 320 -0.98 3.06 -14.97
N GLY A 321 0.03 3.55 -14.29
CA GLY A 321 -0.15 4.45 -13.17
C GLY A 321 1.18 4.92 -12.61
N ARG A 322 1.21 6.15 -12.09
CA ARG A 322 2.40 6.72 -11.45
C ARG A 322 2.73 5.98 -10.15
N ALA A 323 3.90 6.27 -9.58
CA ALA A 323 4.23 5.76 -8.26
C ALA A 323 3.18 6.24 -7.24
N GLY A 324 2.76 5.34 -6.33
CA GLY A 324 1.89 5.73 -5.20
C GLY A 324 0.43 5.94 -5.55
N ILE A 325 0.09 5.76 -6.83
CA ILE A 325 -1.29 5.95 -7.32
C ILE A 325 -2.24 4.82 -6.91
N GLY A 326 -1.72 3.72 -6.36
CA GLY A 326 -2.51 2.59 -5.86
C GLY A 326 -2.56 1.35 -6.77
N LYS A 327 -1.66 1.19 -7.75
CA LYS A 327 -1.63 0.00 -8.65
C LYS A 327 -1.65 -1.34 -7.91
N SER A 328 -0.75 -1.53 -6.94
CA SER A 328 -0.72 -2.78 -6.16
C SER A 328 -1.96 -2.97 -5.29
N THR A 329 -2.51 -1.88 -4.73
CA THR A 329 -3.78 -1.92 -3.97
C THR A 329 -4.95 -2.31 -4.87
N PHE A 330 -4.99 -1.79 -6.09
CA PHE A 330 -5.94 -2.16 -7.14
C PHE A 330 -5.84 -3.65 -7.50
N CYS A 331 -4.63 -4.19 -7.72
CA CYS A 331 -4.41 -5.61 -7.98
C CYS A 331 -4.94 -6.51 -6.83
N ARG A 332 -4.71 -6.10 -5.58
CA ARG A 332 -5.20 -6.82 -4.39
C ARG A 332 -6.73 -6.76 -4.28
N TYR A 333 -7.32 -5.62 -4.55
CA TYR A 333 -8.78 -5.45 -4.49
C TYR A 333 -9.48 -6.24 -5.60
N ILE A 334 -8.88 -6.35 -6.79
CA ILE A 334 -9.33 -7.29 -7.84
C ILE A 334 -9.36 -8.73 -7.32
N ALA A 335 -8.29 -9.18 -6.67
CA ALA A 335 -8.21 -10.55 -6.15
C ALA A 335 -9.29 -10.79 -5.08
N TYR A 336 -9.55 -9.80 -4.22
CA TYR A 336 -10.64 -9.83 -3.25
C TYR A 336 -12.03 -9.91 -3.91
N GLN A 337 -12.31 -9.07 -4.90
CA GLN A 337 -13.60 -9.04 -5.61
C GLN A 337 -13.90 -10.37 -6.32
N TRP A 338 -12.91 -10.96 -6.99
CA TRP A 338 -13.02 -12.31 -7.57
C TRP A 338 -13.28 -13.36 -6.50
N ALA A 339 -12.54 -13.32 -5.39
CA ALA A 339 -12.70 -14.28 -4.31
C ALA A 339 -14.09 -14.22 -3.66
N MET A 340 -14.67 -13.03 -3.53
CA MET A 340 -16.04 -12.80 -3.06
C MET A 340 -17.12 -13.25 -4.07
N GLY A 341 -16.74 -13.63 -5.29
CA GLY A 341 -17.68 -13.99 -6.35
C GLY A 341 -18.42 -12.79 -6.95
N LEU A 342 -17.92 -11.57 -6.72
CA LEU A 342 -18.54 -10.33 -7.18
C LEU A 342 -18.15 -9.98 -8.62
N CYS A 343 -16.98 -10.44 -9.08
CA CYS A 343 -16.42 -10.18 -10.41
C CYS A 343 -15.79 -11.44 -11.01
N TRP A 344 -15.95 -11.61 -12.33
CA TRP A 344 -15.22 -12.56 -13.17
C TRP A 344 -15.22 -14.02 -12.70
N THR A 345 -16.41 -14.51 -12.34
CA THR A 345 -16.64 -15.88 -11.85
C THR A 345 -16.39 -16.95 -12.91
N GLU A 346 -16.26 -16.57 -14.19
CA GLU A 346 -15.87 -17.44 -15.29
C GLU A 346 -14.44 -17.98 -15.19
N TYR A 347 -13.55 -17.33 -14.41
CA TYR A 347 -12.21 -17.83 -14.16
C TYR A 347 -12.20 -18.75 -12.93
N GLU A 348 -11.71 -19.96 -13.12
CA GLU A 348 -11.59 -20.95 -12.05
C GLU A 348 -10.48 -20.57 -11.05
N LEU A 349 -9.45 -19.85 -11.52
CA LEU A 349 -8.31 -19.42 -10.71
C LEU A 349 -7.90 -17.99 -11.06
N LEU A 350 -7.61 -17.18 -10.03
CA LEU A 350 -6.93 -15.89 -10.17
C LEU A 350 -5.56 -15.96 -9.50
N VAL A 351 -4.52 -15.57 -10.23
CA VAL A 351 -3.12 -15.63 -9.78
C VAL A 351 -2.53 -14.22 -9.74
N LEU A 352 -2.39 -13.68 -8.52
CA LEU A 352 -1.73 -12.39 -8.27
C LEU A 352 -0.23 -12.57 -8.04
N ILE A 353 0.59 -12.03 -8.93
CA ILE A 353 2.06 -12.08 -8.88
C ILE A 353 2.62 -10.66 -8.87
N PRO A 354 3.20 -10.21 -7.74
CA PRO A 354 4.11 -9.09 -7.74
C PRO A 354 5.37 -9.47 -8.55
N LEU A 355 5.55 -8.86 -9.73
CA LEU A 355 6.63 -9.22 -10.66
C LEU A 355 8.02 -9.03 -10.05
N ARG A 356 8.17 -8.08 -9.13
CA ARG A 356 9.36 -7.91 -8.28
C ARG A 356 9.77 -9.16 -7.46
N ARG A 357 8.93 -10.20 -7.35
CA ARG A 357 9.27 -11.47 -6.67
C ARG A 357 10.02 -12.47 -7.54
N LEU A 358 10.12 -12.27 -8.86
CA LEU A 358 10.82 -13.18 -9.77
C LEU A 358 12.35 -12.97 -9.66
N THR A 359 12.90 -13.31 -8.49
CA THR A 359 14.33 -13.16 -8.16
C THR A 359 15.03 -14.52 -8.13
N THR A 360 16.35 -14.52 -8.34
CA THR A 360 17.18 -15.74 -8.28
C THR A 360 17.10 -16.47 -6.95
N ASN A 361 16.90 -15.75 -5.84
CA ASN A 361 16.79 -16.37 -4.51
C ASN A 361 15.48 -17.14 -4.35
N ARG A 362 14.38 -16.62 -4.91
CA ARG A 362 13.06 -17.26 -4.83
C ARG A 362 12.88 -18.36 -5.87
N TYR A 363 13.52 -18.20 -7.02
CA TYR A 363 13.56 -19.14 -8.14
C TYR A 363 15.02 -19.42 -8.51
N PRO A 364 15.70 -20.35 -7.83
CA PRO A 364 17.09 -20.68 -8.14
C PRO A 364 17.24 -21.34 -9.52
N PRO A 365 18.40 -21.23 -10.19
CA PRO A 365 18.64 -21.92 -11.46
C PRO A 365 18.44 -23.43 -11.33
N LEU A 366 17.69 -24.02 -12.27
CA LEU A 366 17.46 -25.46 -12.33
C LEU A 366 18.62 -26.17 -13.02
N ARG A 367 18.62 -27.52 -12.98
CA ARG A 367 19.60 -28.33 -13.70
C ARG A 367 19.56 -28.04 -15.20
N ILE A 368 20.70 -28.20 -15.86
CA ILE A 368 20.85 -27.97 -17.31
C ILE A 368 19.74 -28.71 -18.08
N GLY A 369 18.95 -27.97 -18.87
CA GLY A 369 17.83 -28.49 -19.66
C GLY A 369 16.44 -28.39 -19.00
N GLN A 370 16.35 -27.92 -17.75
CA GLN A 370 15.08 -27.66 -17.07
C GLN A 370 14.76 -26.16 -17.02
N SER A 371 13.50 -25.80 -17.18
CA SER A 371 13.00 -24.43 -17.05
C SER A 371 11.74 -24.40 -16.21
N TYR A 372 11.54 -23.30 -15.50
CA TYR A 372 10.29 -23.08 -14.77
C TYR A 372 9.13 -22.91 -15.75
N SER A 373 7.98 -23.45 -15.37
CA SER A 373 6.73 -23.33 -16.11
C SER A 373 5.69 -22.50 -15.34
N LEU A 374 4.60 -22.12 -16.01
CA LEU A 374 3.51 -21.37 -15.37
C LEU A 374 2.94 -22.09 -14.14
N ILE A 375 2.85 -23.42 -14.17
CA ILE A 375 2.34 -24.19 -13.03
C ILE A 375 3.31 -24.17 -11.85
N ASP A 376 4.63 -24.10 -12.07
CA ASP A 376 5.61 -23.95 -10.99
C ASP A 376 5.45 -22.60 -10.31
N LEU A 377 5.09 -21.58 -11.09
CA LEU A 377 4.80 -20.24 -10.60
C LEU A 377 3.50 -20.22 -9.78
N VAL A 378 2.44 -20.91 -10.25
CA VAL A 378 1.23 -21.13 -9.45
C VAL A 378 1.57 -21.83 -8.15
N LYS A 379 2.33 -22.91 -8.17
CA LYS A 379 2.74 -23.63 -6.94
C LYS A 379 3.39 -22.70 -5.93
N LYS A 380 4.35 -21.89 -6.39
CA LYS A 380 5.19 -21.06 -5.53
C LYS A 380 4.50 -19.79 -5.03
N GLU A 381 3.64 -19.17 -5.83
CA GLU A 381 2.98 -17.91 -5.46
C GLU A 381 1.57 -18.11 -4.88
N ILE A 382 0.90 -19.22 -5.19
CA ILE A 382 -0.44 -19.52 -4.65
C ILE A 382 -0.36 -20.28 -3.34
N PHE A 383 0.50 -21.29 -3.21
CA PHE A 383 0.55 -22.15 -2.04
C PHE A 383 1.74 -21.78 -1.16
N SER A 384 1.47 -21.55 0.13
CA SER A 384 2.49 -21.23 1.14
C SER A 384 3.24 -22.46 1.66
N TYR A 385 2.79 -23.66 1.25
CA TYR A 385 3.32 -24.95 1.65
C TYR A 385 3.59 -25.83 0.42
N ASP A 386 4.48 -26.80 0.58
CA ASP A 386 4.73 -27.78 -0.47
C ASP A 386 3.51 -28.69 -0.61
N LEU A 387 2.95 -28.72 -1.82
CA LEU A 387 1.82 -29.58 -2.16
C LEU A 387 2.22 -31.06 -1.98
N SER A 388 1.33 -31.86 -1.39
CA SER A 388 1.46 -33.31 -1.40
C SER A 388 1.44 -33.86 -2.83
N GLU A 389 1.92 -35.08 -3.05
CA GLU A 389 1.90 -35.69 -4.40
C GLU A 389 0.49 -35.73 -5.02
N ASN A 390 -0.54 -35.93 -4.20
CA ASN A 390 -1.92 -35.96 -4.65
C ASN A 390 -2.42 -34.56 -5.06
N GLU A 391 -2.10 -33.53 -4.28
CA GLU A 391 -2.43 -32.14 -4.60
C GLU A 391 -1.66 -31.66 -5.84
N ASP A 392 -0.39 -32.06 -6.00
CA ASP A 392 0.40 -31.74 -7.19
C ASP A 392 -0.19 -32.36 -8.46
N LYS A 393 -0.58 -33.64 -8.40
CA LYS A 393 -1.28 -34.32 -9.50
C LYS A 393 -2.63 -33.65 -9.79
N LEU A 394 -3.36 -33.25 -8.75
CA LEU A 394 -4.64 -32.57 -8.90
C LEU A 394 -4.48 -31.21 -9.56
N LEU A 395 -3.51 -30.42 -9.13
CA LEU A 395 -3.19 -29.12 -9.72
C LEU A 395 -2.80 -29.28 -11.19
N LYS A 396 -1.91 -30.23 -11.52
CA LYS A 396 -1.53 -30.52 -12.91
C LYS A 396 -2.71 -30.94 -13.78
N LYS A 397 -3.67 -31.66 -13.22
CA LYS A 397 -4.87 -32.11 -13.94
C LYS A 397 -5.87 -30.98 -14.20
N HIS A 398 -6.03 -30.04 -13.27
CA HIS A 398 -7.07 -29.01 -13.31
C HIS A 398 -6.57 -27.63 -13.76
N PHE A 399 -5.27 -27.37 -13.67
CA PHE A 399 -4.70 -26.09 -14.09
C PHE A 399 -4.84 -25.91 -15.60
N ASP A 400 -5.61 -24.90 -15.98
CA ASP A 400 -5.77 -24.46 -17.36
C ASP A 400 -5.46 -22.96 -17.45
N ALA A 401 -4.42 -22.62 -18.22
CA ALA A 401 -4.02 -21.23 -18.45
C ALA A 401 -5.12 -20.39 -19.14
N LYS A 402 -6.06 -21.01 -19.87
CA LYS A 402 -7.22 -20.34 -20.47
C LYS A 402 -8.34 -20.05 -19.48
N LYS A 403 -8.39 -20.78 -18.36
CA LYS A 403 -9.36 -20.54 -17.28
C LYS A 403 -8.74 -19.82 -16.08
N THR A 404 -7.50 -19.36 -16.23
CA THR A 404 -6.75 -18.64 -15.19
C THR A 404 -6.62 -17.18 -15.57
N LEU A 405 -6.99 -16.28 -14.66
CA LEU A 405 -6.72 -14.85 -14.78
C LEU A 405 -5.44 -14.48 -14.05
N TRP A 406 -4.47 -13.90 -14.76
CA TRP A 406 -3.19 -13.47 -14.16
C TRP A 406 -3.20 -11.98 -13.85
N ILE A 407 -2.86 -11.62 -12.62
CA ILE A 407 -2.65 -10.24 -12.21
C ILE A 407 -1.15 -10.03 -12.00
N LEU A 408 -0.52 -9.34 -12.95
CA LEU A 408 0.93 -9.13 -13.00
C LEU A 408 1.24 -7.71 -12.50
N ASP A 409 1.64 -7.61 -11.23
CA ASP A 409 1.82 -6.32 -10.57
C ASP A 409 3.28 -5.83 -10.64
N GLY A 410 3.52 -4.70 -11.31
CA GLY A 410 4.81 -3.98 -11.29
C GLY A 410 5.83 -4.39 -12.36
N TYR A 411 5.46 -4.30 -13.65
CA TYR A 411 6.38 -4.60 -14.76
C TYR A 411 7.63 -3.71 -14.79
N ASP A 412 7.46 -2.44 -14.42
CA ASP A 412 8.54 -1.47 -14.29
C ASP A 412 9.62 -1.91 -13.28
N GLU A 413 9.27 -2.76 -12.32
CA GLU A 413 10.16 -3.21 -11.26
C GLU A 413 11.14 -4.31 -11.72
N ILE A 414 10.85 -5.00 -12.83
CA ILE A 414 11.64 -6.16 -13.28
C ILE A 414 12.19 -6.07 -14.69
N VAL A 415 11.58 -5.33 -15.61
CA VAL A 415 11.89 -5.38 -17.06
C VAL A 415 13.38 -5.27 -17.41
N GLN A 416 14.16 -4.45 -16.67
CA GLN A 416 15.59 -4.25 -16.95
C GLN A 416 16.50 -5.30 -16.31
N ASN A 417 15.95 -6.15 -15.44
CA ASN A 417 16.70 -6.97 -14.50
C ASN A 417 16.09 -8.37 -14.33
N VAL A 418 15.37 -8.87 -15.33
CA VAL A 418 14.85 -10.25 -15.33
C VAL A 418 16.04 -11.21 -15.25
N PRO A 419 16.09 -12.15 -14.30
CA PRO A 419 17.15 -13.16 -14.28
C PRO A 419 17.12 -14.00 -15.56
N SER A 420 18.29 -14.26 -16.16
CA SER A 420 18.39 -14.92 -17.46
C SER A 420 17.71 -16.29 -17.51
N HIS A 421 17.73 -17.07 -16.43
CA HIS A 421 17.05 -18.36 -16.34
C HIS A 421 15.52 -18.26 -16.19
N LEU A 422 14.98 -17.06 -15.96
CA LEU A 422 13.54 -16.79 -15.85
C LEU A 422 12.96 -16.06 -17.07
N GLU A 423 13.79 -15.60 -18.02
CA GLU A 423 13.33 -14.88 -19.21
C GLU A 423 12.26 -15.65 -19.99
N CYS A 424 12.48 -16.95 -20.20
CA CYS A 424 11.51 -17.82 -20.87
C CYS A 424 10.16 -17.90 -20.11
N LEU A 425 10.19 -18.04 -18.79
CA LEU A 425 8.99 -18.06 -17.96
C LEU A 425 8.25 -16.71 -18.00
N PHE A 426 9.00 -15.61 -17.97
CA PHE A 426 8.44 -14.28 -18.04
C PHE A 426 7.77 -14.02 -19.41
N GLU A 427 8.39 -14.46 -20.50
CA GLU A 427 7.74 -14.43 -21.82
C GLU A 427 6.47 -15.28 -21.88
N GLN A 428 6.46 -16.46 -21.25
CA GLN A 428 5.27 -17.31 -21.16
C GLN A 428 4.14 -16.60 -20.42
N LEU A 429 4.44 -15.91 -19.30
CA LEU A 429 3.46 -15.10 -18.56
C LEU A 429 2.83 -14.01 -19.44
N LEU A 430 3.64 -13.26 -20.19
CA LEU A 430 3.17 -12.20 -21.08
C LEU A 430 2.32 -12.74 -22.25
N LYS A 431 2.50 -14.02 -22.63
CA LYS A 431 1.74 -14.69 -23.68
C LYS A 431 0.42 -15.33 -23.19
N THR A 432 0.14 -15.32 -21.88
CA THR A 432 -1.12 -15.86 -21.34
C THR A 432 -2.35 -15.14 -21.91
N PRO A 433 -3.48 -15.85 -22.15
CA PRO A 433 -4.64 -15.28 -22.86
C PRO A 433 -5.42 -14.24 -22.03
N HIS A 434 -5.36 -14.35 -20.69
CA HIS A 434 -6.11 -13.50 -19.77
C HIS A 434 -5.19 -12.94 -18.69
N HIS A 435 -4.86 -11.66 -18.78
CA HIS A 435 -4.07 -11.01 -17.74
C HIS A 435 -4.29 -9.50 -17.66
N ILE A 436 -4.12 -8.97 -16.45
CA ILE A 436 -3.99 -7.55 -16.17
C ILE A 436 -2.55 -7.31 -15.75
N LEU A 437 -1.82 -6.49 -16.50
CA LEU A 437 -0.45 -6.12 -16.18
C LEU A 437 -0.40 -4.66 -15.75
N THR A 438 0.25 -4.37 -14.63
CA THR A 438 0.44 -3.00 -14.14
C THR A 438 1.86 -2.51 -14.40
N SER A 439 2.00 -1.24 -14.80
CA SER A 439 3.32 -0.64 -15.04
C SER A 439 3.32 0.88 -14.86
N ARG A 440 4.50 1.48 -14.77
CA ARG A 440 4.69 2.92 -14.94
C ARG A 440 4.78 3.28 -16.43
N PRO A 441 4.22 4.43 -16.86
CA PRO A 441 4.22 4.83 -18.28
C PRO A 441 5.60 4.83 -18.94
N TYR A 442 6.63 5.31 -18.23
CA TYR A 442 7.95 5.59 -18.83
C TYR A 442 8.91 4.40 -18.90
N GLN A 443 8.57 3.28 -18.27
CA GLN A 443 9.42 2.08 -18.26
C GLN A 443 8.78 0.91 -19.01
N ASN A 444 7.63 1.14 -19.65
CA ASN A 444 6.95 0.12 -20.42
C ASN A 444 7.41 0.13 -21.88
N VAL A 445 7.78 -1.04 -22.37
CA VAL A 445 8.09 -1.30 -23.79
C VAL A 445 7.05 -2.19 -24.48
N LEU A 446 6.03 -2.65 -23.74
CA LEU A 446 5.03 -3.59 -24.25
C LEU A 446 3.90 -2.87 -25.01
N ALA A 447 3.50 -3.45 -26.13
CA ALA A 447 2.36 -3.00 -26.93
C ALA A 447 1.11 -3.84 -26.61
N TYR A 448 0.08 -3.21 -26.04
CA TYR A 448 -1.20 -3.84 -25.70
C TYR A 448 -2.33 -3.19 -26.49
N HIS A 449 -3.33 -4.00 -26.88
CA HIS A 449 -4.51 -3.47 -27.57
C HIS A 449 -5.36 -2.58 -26.66
N ILE A 450 -5.46 -2.93 -25.38
CA ILE A 450 -6.23 -2.18 -24.38
C ILE A 450 -5.26 -1.67 -23.34
N GLN A 451 -5.22 -0.34 -23.23
CA GLN A 451 -4.41 0.39 -22.30
C GLN A 451 -5.32 1.28 -21.48
N MET A 452 -5.15 1.22 -20.17
CA MET A 452 -5.89 2.02 -19.20
C MET A 452 -4.88 2.75 -18.30
N GLU A 453 -5.28 3.87 -17.72
CA GLU A 453 -4.45 4.60 -16.78
C GLU A 453 -5.23 4.88 -15.49
N ILE A 454 -4.63 4.50 -14.36
CA ILE A 454 -5.09 4.89 -13.03
C ILE A 454 -4.63 6.33 -12.79
N THR A 455 -5.59 7.21 -12.62
CA THR A 455 -5.40 8.67 -12.50
C THR A 455 -5.47 9.20 -11.07
N GLY A 456 -5.58 8.28 -10.10
CA GLY A 456 -5.65 8.57 -8.67
C GLY A 456 -7.06 8.89 -8.20
N PHE A 457 -7.14 9.69 -7.14
CA PHE A 457 -8.40 10.12 -6.55
C PHE A 457 -9.04 11.26 -7.34
N THR A 458 -10.37 11.28 -7.40
CA THR A 458 -11.20 12.45 -7.71
C THR A 458 -11.35 13.35 -6.48
N ASP A 459 -11.93 14.54 -6.65
CA ASP A 459 -12.25 15.43 -5.52
C ASP A 459 -13.17 14.71 -4.50
N ASP A 460 -14.15 13.94 -4.99
CA ASP A 460 -15.06 13.15 -4.17
C ASP A 460 -14.34 11.99 -3.46
N ASN A 461 -13.41 11.32 -4.15
CA ASN A 461 -12.60 10.28 -3.52
C ASN A 461 -11.72 10.84 -2.40
N ILE A 462 -11.14 12.04 -2.55
CA ILE A 462 -10.35 12.68 -1.48
C ILE A 462 -11.25 12.90 -0.26
N LYS A 463 -12.45 13.46 -0.46
CA LYS A 463 -13.42 13.69 0.62
C LYS A 463 -13.78 12.38 1.32
N GLN A 464 -14.10 11.34 0.56
CA GLN A 464 -14.42 10.02 1.07
C GLN A 464 -13.25 9.42 1.88
N TYR A 465 -12.02 9.50 1.35
CA TYR A 465 -10.83 8.98 2.00
C TYR A 465 -10.55 9.66 3.33
N VAL A 466 -10.60 11.00 3.35
CA VAL A 466 -10.37 11.78 4.57
C VAL A 466 -11.40 11.39 5.64
N GLN A 467 -12.68 11.28 5.27
CA GLN A 467 -13.71 10.83 6.21
C GLN A 467 -13.44 9.42 6.74
N GLN A 468 -13.22 8.44 5.84
CA GLN A 468 -12.93 7.06 6.23
C GLN A 468 -11.69 6.96 7.12
N PHE A 469 -10.64 7.72 6.83
CA PHE A 469 -9.39 7.72 7.59
C PHE A 469 -9.59 8.12 9.05
N PHE A 470 -10.32 9.22 9.30
CA PHE A 470 -10.57 9.70 10.67
C PHE A 470 -11.68 8.92 11.37
N ASP A 471 -12.65 8.39 10.63
CA ASP A 471 -13.68 7.50 11.18
C ASP A 471 -13.07 6.22 11.75
N GLN A 472 -12.06 5.67 11.05
CA GLN A 472 -11.25 4.54 11.49
C GLN A 472 -10.38 4.84 12.73
N MET A 473 -10.36 6.08 13.23
CA MET A 473 -9.65 6.51 14.43
C MET A 473 -10.58 7.15 15.48
N LYS A 474 -11.89 6.96 15.36
CA LYS A 474 -12.89 7.54 16.28
C LYS A 474 -12.65 7.18 17.75
N ASP A 475 -12.19 5.97 18.03
CA ASP A 475 -11.96 5.50 19.40
C ASP A 475 -10.67 6.05 20.04
N GLU A 476 -9.82 6.72 19.27
CA GLU A 476 -8.57 7.31 19.75
C GLU A 476 -8.63 8.85 19.81
N LEU A 477 -9.62 9.46 19.16
CA LEU A 477 -9.70 10.90 18.91
C LEU A 477 -11.11 11.43 19.15
N ASP A 478 -11.32 12.06 20.32
CA ASP A 478 -12.58 12.69 20.77
C ASP A 478 -13.14 13.79 19.82
N ASN A 479 -12.45 14.12 18.73
CA ASN A 479 -12.83 15.16 17.76
C ASN A 479 -12.57 14.78 16.28
N SER A 480 -12.58 13.48 15.95
CA SER A 480 -12.31 12.96 14.59
C SER A 480 -13.08 13.68 13.47
N LEU A 481 -14.40 13.89 13.64
CA LEU A 481 -15.24 14.60 12.66
C LEU A 481 -14.78 16.04 12.44
N LYS A 482 -14.50 16.79 13.51
CA LYS A 482 -14.04 18.18 13.45
C LYS A 482 -12.66 18.27 12.79
N ARG A 483 -11.77 17.32 13.06
CA ARG A 483 -10.44 17.25 12.40
C ARG A 483 -10.55 16.94 10.92
N SER A 484 -11.40 15.99 10.53
CA SER A 484 -11.64 15.66 9.11
C SER A 484 -12.14 16.89 8.32
N GLN A 485 -13.06 17.66 8.90
CA GLN A 485 -13.60 18.87 8.29
C GLN A 485 -12.55 19.99 8.20
N LYS A 486 -11.71 20.14 9.23
CA LYS A 486 -10.59 21.08 9.21
C LYS A 486 -9.57 20.73 8.13
N LEU A 487 -9.13 19.47 8.05
CA LEU A 487 -8.20 19.02 7.01
C LEU A 487 -8.80 19.25 5.62
N PHE A 488 -10.08 18.92 5.43
CA PHE A 488 -10.74 19.11 4.15
C PHE A 488 -10.75 20.59 3.74
N ARG A 489 -11.12 21.51 4.64
CA ARG A 489 -11.05 22.96 4.37
C ARG A 489 -9.64 23.42 4.06
N PHE A 490 -8.64 22.93 4.81
CA PHE A 490 -7.24 23.24 4.57
C PHE A 490 -6.79 22.79 3.18
N LEU A 491 -7.10 21.55 2.79
CA LEU A 491 -6.79 20.99 1.47
C LEU A 491 -7.45 21.81 0.35
N GLN A 492 -8.73 22.18 0.50
CA GLN A 492 -9.43 23.00 -0.51
C GLN A 492 -8.85 24.41 -0.66
N THR A 493 -8.32 24.97 0.43
CA THR A 493 -7.76 26.33 0.44
C THR A 493 -6.33 26.34 -0.12
N ASN A 494 -5.58 25.23 0.02
CA ASN A 494 -4.18 25.12 -0.42
C ASN A 494 -4.04 24.33 -1.73
N ARG A 495 -3.96 25.05 -2.85
CA ARG A 495 -3.94 24.50 -4.22
C ARG A 495 -2.78 23.56 -4.52
N SER A 496 -1.58 23.90 -4.05
CA SER A 496 -0.37 23.08 -4.23
C SER A 496 -0.58 21.69 -3.61
N ILE A 497 -1.02 21.65 -2.35
CA ILE A 497 -1.32 20.41 -1.61
C ILE A 497 -2.53 19.70 -2.19
N TRP A 498 -3.58 20.42 -2.62
CA TRP A 498 -4.76 19.83 -3.25
C TRP A 498 -4.38 18.97 -4.46
N GLY A 499 -3.55 19.52 -5.35
CA GLY A 499 -3.05 18.78 -6.52
C GLY A 499 -2.30 17.49 -6.15
N VAL A 500 -1.55 17.53 -5.04
CA VAL A 500 -0.76 16.41 -4.52
C VAL A 500 -1.62 15.35 -3.82
N ALA A 501 -2.71 15.77 -3.16
CA ALA A 501 -3.67 14.90 -2.46
C ALA A 501 -4.44 13.94 -3.39
N HIS A 502 -4.48 14.21 -4.69
CA HIS A 502 -5.02 13.27 -5.66
C HIS A 502 -4.20 11.98 -5.81
N ILE A 503 -2.97 11.96 -5.29
CA ILE A 503 -2.15 10.75 -5.20
C ILE A 503 -2.42 10.09 -3.83
N PRO A 504 -3.01 8.89 -3.78
CA PRO A 504 -3.42 8.23 -2.54
C PRO A 504 -2.34 8.14 -1.47
N VAL A 505 -1.09 7.83 -1.83
CA VAL A 505 0.01 7.77 -0.87
C VAL A 505 0.27 9.10 -0.18
N ASN A 506 0.18 10.22 -0.93
CA ASN A 506 0.40 11.54 -0.36
C ASN A 506 -0.78 11.94 0.53
N LEU A 507 -2.01 11.60 0.13
CA LEU A 507 -3.17 11.86 0.98
C LEU A 507 -3.11 11.08 2.30
N GLU A 508 -2.70 9.80 2.26
CA GLU A 508 -2.48 9.01 3.48
C GLU A 508 -1.46 9.68 4.41
N LEU A 509 -0.36 10.18 3.84
CA LEU A 509 0.68 10.88 4.58
C LEU A 509 0.16 12.17 5.21
N ILE A 510 -0.58 12.98 4.45
CA ILE A 510 -1.21 14.21 4.95
C ILE A 510 -2.18 13.89 6.08
N CYS A 511 -3.04 12.89 5.92
CA CYS A 511 -3.97 12.47 6.95
C CYS A 511 -3.25 11.96 8.22
N SER A 512 -2.16 11.19 8.05
CA SER A 512 -1.34 10.70 9.15
C SER A 512 -0.66 11.83 9.92
N LEU A 513 -0.12 12.83 9.22
CA LEU A 513 0.45 14.02 9.87
C LEU A 513 -0.62 14.82 10.62
N TRP A 514 -1.76 15.05 9.96
CA TRP A 514 -2.87 15.82 10.54
C TRP A 514 -3.54 15.13 11.74
N SER A 515 -3.37 13.82 11.88
CA SER A 515 -3.83 13.08 13.05
C SER A 515 -3.03 13.39 14.31
N ASN A 516 -1.77 13.81 14.18
CA ASN A 516 -0.93 14.25 15.28
C ASN A 516 -1.18 15.75 15.56
N GLU A 517 -1.25 16.14 16.83
CA GLU A 517 -1.79 17.44 17.28
C GLU A 517 -0.92 18.67 16.91
N ASP A 518 0.26 18.48 16.32
CA ASP A 518 1.29 19.51 16.13
C ASP A 518 1.30 20.17 14.74
N PHE A 519 0.38 19.83 13.83
CA PHE A 519 0.38 20.44 12.50
C PHE A 519 -0.30 21.82 12.51
N ILE A 520 0.51 22.87 12.66
CA ILE A 520 0.04 24.25 12.75
C ILE A 520 -0.59 24.68 11.40
N GLU A 521 -1.87 25.08 11.45
CA GLU A 521 -2.71 25.54 10.33
C GLU A 521 -2.16 26.78 9.57
N THR A 522 -0.97 27.30 9.90
CA THR A 522 -0.51 28.65 9.51
C THR A 522 0.68 28.71 8.54
N LYS A 523 1.21 27.58 8.03
CA LYS A 523 2.30 27.60 7.05
C LYS A 523 1.79 27.30 5.64
N GLU A 524 2.22 28.08 4.66
CA GLU A 524 2.20 27.67 3.25
C GLU A 524 2.94 26.33 3.15
N LEU A 525 2.21 25.27 2.81
CA LEU A 525 2.79 23.94 2.76
C LEU A 525 3.11 23.58 1.32
N THR A 526 4.39 23.37 1.06
CA THR A 526 4.89 22.85 -0.20
C THR A 526 5.02 21.33 -0.08
N ILE A 527 5.29 20.63 -1.20
CA ILE A 527 5.48 19.18 -1.13
C ILE A 527 6.78 18.84 -0.38
N THR A 528 7.80 19.67 -0.49
CA THR A 528 9.05 19.51 0.25
C THR A 528 8.80 19.64 1.74
N SER A 529 8.09 20.68 2.19
CA SER A 529 7.86 20.87 3.62
C SER A 529 7.00 19.77 4.22
N LEU A 530 6.06 19.19 3.46
CA LEU A 530 5.33 17.98 3.84
C LEU A 530 6.29 16.82 4.13
N TYR A 531 7.22 16.52 3.20
CA TYR A 531 8.18 15.43 3.38
C TYR A 531 9.20 15.73 4.49
N THR A 532 9.63 16.99 4.64
CA THR A 532 10.48 17.43 5.76
C THR A 532 9.84 17.12 7.11
N VAL A 533 8.57 17.50 7.30
CA VAL A 533 7.81 17.23 8.52
C VAL A 533 7.61 15.72 8.75
N MET A 534 7.34 14.96 7.69
CA MET A 534 7.20 13.50 7.79
C MET A 534 8.50 12.81 8.23
N ILE A 535 9.64 13.20 7.65
CA ILE A 535 10.92 12.61 8.01
C ILE A 535 11.28 13.00 9.45
N GLU A 536 11.04 14.25 9.87
CA GLU A 536 11.21 14.65 11.26
C GLU A 536 10.37 13.79 12.21
N TRP A 537 9.09 13.57 11.88
CA TRP A 537 8.20 12.70 12.65
C TRP A 537 8.74 11.26 12.74
N LEU A 538 9.22 10.71 11.63
CA LEU A 538 9.80 9.37 11.58
C LEU A 538 11.07 9.28 12.43
N CYS A 539 11.93 10.30 12.39
CA CYS A 539 13.11 10.41 13.26
C CYS A 539 12.70 10.42 14.73
N ARG A 540 11.75 11.27 15.14
CA ARG A 540 11.25 11.34 16.52
C ARG A 540 10.72 9.99 17.00
N ARG A 541 9.96 9.30 16.14
CA ARG A 541 9.44 7.96 16.43
C ARG A 541 10.55 6.92 16.54
N TYR A 542 11.51 6.92 15.62
CA TYR A 542 12.67 6.03 15.64
C TYR A 542 13.48 6.20 16.92
N LEU A 543 13.74 7.45 17.32
CA LEU A 543 14.43 7.77 18.57
C LEU A 543 13.63 7.36 19.81
N SER A 544 12.30 7.31 19.74
CA SER A 544 11.41 6.93 20.85
C SER A 544 11.32 5.42 21.08
N MET A 545 11.75 4.60 20.11
CA MET A 545 11.71 3.13 20.22
C MET A 545 12.55 2.51 21.35
N PRO A 546 13.47 3.25 22.03
CA PRO A 546 14.06 2.80 23.30
C PRO A 546 13.71 3.65 24.56
N ASN A 547 13.24 4.90 24.45
CA ASN A 547 13.06 5.82 25.59
C ASN A 547 11.84 6.73 25.46
N LYS A 548 10.97 6.76 26.48
CA LYS A 548 9.73 7.58 26.52
C LYS A 548 9.96 9.10 26.67
N THR A 549 11.19 9.57 26.90
CA THR A 549 11.51 10.95 27.33
C THR A 549 11.77 11.96 26.20
N ILE A 550 11.43 11.63 24.94
CA ILE A 550 11.97 12.32 23.75
C ILE A 550 11.04 13.40 23.15
N GLN A 551 9.85 13.62 23.73
CA GLN A 551 8.88 14.59 23.21
C GLN A 551 9.38 16.05 23.20
N ASN A 552 10.41 16.41 23.97
CA ASN A 552 10.92 17.78 24.09
C ASN A 552 12.18 18.11 23.26
N LEU A 553 12.61 17.26 22.31
CA LEU A 553 13.79 17.57 21.48
C LEU A 553 13.48 18.64 20.43
N SER A 554 14.42 19.58 20.23
CA SER A 554 14.35 20.52 19.11
C SER A 554 14.51 19.79 17.76
N LYS A 555 14.13 20.44 16.65
CA LYS A 555 14.30 19.88 15.30
C LYS A 555 15.77 19.56 15.00
N ASP A 556 16.69 20.42 15.45
CA ASP A 556 18.12 20.24 15.24
C ASP A 556 18.69 19.09 16.07
N ASP A 557 18.23 18.91 17.31
CA ASP A 557 18.62 17.76 18.14
C ASP A 557 18.18 16.43 17.52
N VAL A 558 16.97 16.38 16.94
CA VAL A 558 16.45 15.19 16.25
C VAL A 558 17.31 14.89 15.02
N ASN A 559 17.60 15.90 14.21
CA ASN A 559 18.43 15.75 13.01
C ASN A 559 19.84 15.28 13.36
N GLN A 560 20.45 15.83 14.42
CA GLN A 560 21.78 15.44 14.88
C GLN A 560 21.80 13.98 15.36
N ARG A 561 20.79 13.54 16.12
CA ARG A 561 20.72 12.16 16.63
C ARG A 561 20.43 11.12 15.55
N CYS A 562 19.72 11.50 14.49
CA CYS A 562 19.44 10.64 13.34
C CYS A 562 20.39 10.87 12.16
N GLU A 563 21.48 11.63 12.33
CA GLU A 563 22.34 12.06 11.23
C GLU A 563 22.87 10.86 10.42
N LYS A 564 23.28 9.79 11.12
CA LYS A 564 23.83 8.57 10.49
C LYS A 564 22.77 7.77 9.74
N GLU A 565 21.59 7.61 10.31
CA GLU A 565 20.45 6.96 9.65
C GLU A 565 20.04 7.72 8.39
N LEU A 566 19.95 9.05 8.49
CA LEU A 566 19.58 9.91 7.37
C LEU A 566 20.65 9.89 6.27
N ALA A 567 21.94 10.00 6.61
CA ALA A 567 23.03 9.93 5.65
C ALA A 567 23.05 8.60 4.88
N PHE A 568 22.82 7.48 5.58
CA PHE A 568 22.68 6.18 4.94
C PHE A 568 21.52 6.13 3.95
N LEU A 569 20.34 6.62 4.32
CA LEU A 569 19.16 6.63 3.45
C LEU A 569 19.35 7.55 2.23
N GLU A 570 19.97 8.71 2.42
CA GLU A 570 20.33 9.67 1.36
C GLU A 570 21.27 9.04 0.32
N ASN A 571 22.36 8.43 0.79
CA ASN A 571 23.33 7.74 -0.07
C ASN A 571 22.67 6.59 -0.85
N LEU A 572 21.92 5.74 -0.13
CA LEU A 572 21.20 4.60 -0.72
C LEU A 572 20.19 5.05 -1.79
N ALA A 573 19.45 6.13 -1.50
CA ALA A 573 18.47 6.68 -2.42
C ALA A 573 19.11 7.24 -3.70
N PHE A 574 20.16 8.06 -3.57
CA PHE A 574 20.87 8.63 -4.72
C PHE A 574 21.47 7.54 -5.61
N ASN A 575 22.18 6.56 -5.02
CA ASN A 575 22.76 5.47 -5.79
C ASN A 575 21.68 4.60 -6.48
N GLY A 576 20.53 4.36 -5.83
CA GLY A 576 19.40 3.68 -6.46
C GLY A 576 18.78 4.48 -7.61
N MET A 577 18.63 5.80 -7.44
CA MET A 577 18.12 6.70 -8.48
C MET A 577 19.07 6.78 -9.68
N LYS A 578 20.38 6.90 -9.43
CA LYS A 578 21.46 6.91 -10.43
C LYS A 578 21.52 5.60 -11.23
N SER A 579 21.33 4.46 -10.57
CA SER A 579 21.38 3.13 -11.20
C SER A 579 20.07 2.70 -11.87
N ASN A 580 19.05 3.56 -11.87
CA ASN A 580 17.72 3.25 -12.37
C ASN A 580 17.02 2.06 -11.68
N THR A 581 17.26 1.89 -10.37
CA THR A 581 16.70 0.78 -9.59
C THR A 581 15.79 1.27 -8.47
N ILE A 582 14.59 0.67 -8.40
CA ILE A 582 13.67 0.81 -7.27
C ILE A 582 13.97 -0.27 -6.21
N ILE A 583 14.37 -1.46 -6.67
CA ILE A 583 14.80 -2.56 -5.83
C ILE A 583 16.27 -2.35 -5.45
N LEU A 584 16.52 -2.18 -4.16
CA LEU A 584 17.81 -1.92 -3.56
C LEU A 584 18.41 -3.26 -3.11
N ARG A 585 19.32 -3.77 -3.94
CA ARG A 585 19.98 -5.08 -3.70
C ARG A 585 20.99 -5.00 -2.53
N PRO A 586 21.32 -6.13 -1.88
CA PRO A 586 22.27 -6.19 -0.77
C PRO A 586 23.62 -5.51 -1.04
N ASN A 587 24.15 -5.63 -2.26
CA ASN A 587 25.42 -5.00 -2.63
C ASN A 587 25.36 -3.47 -2.53
N LEU A 588 24.23 -2.87 -2.93
CA LEU A 588 24.02 -1.43 -2.84
C LEU A 588 23.87 -0.99 -1.38
N LEU A 589 23.15 -1.78 -0.59
CA LEU A 589 22.96 -1.56 0.84
C LEU A 589 24.31 -1.57 1.60
N ARG A 590 25.12 -2.61 1.38
CA ARG A 590 26.46 -2.76 1.98
C ARG A 590 27.40 -1.64 1.52
N LYS A 591 27.32 -1.22 0.25
CA LYS A 591 28.08 -0.08 -0.26
C LYS A 591 27.72 1.20 0.51
N ALA A 592 26.43 1.51 0.65
CA ALA A 592 25.98 2.69 1.39
C ALA A 592 26.38 2.65 2.88
N LEU A 593 26.27 1.49 3.55
CA LEU A 593 26.72 1.32 4.94
C LEU A 593 28.23 1.61 5.10
N ASN A 594 29.05 1.12 4.17
CA ASN A 594 30.49 1.30 4.19
C ASN A 594 30.91 2.75 3.93
N GLU A 595 30.31 3.40 2.93
CA GLU A 595 30.60 4.79 2.56
C GLU A 595 30.26 5.76 3.71
N GLU A 596 29.11 5.55 4.37
CA GLU A 596 28.66 6.39 5.50
C GLU A 596 29.28 6.00 6.85
N LYS A 597 30.13 4.96 6.85
CA LYS A 597 30.81 4.39 8.03
C LYS A 597 29.83 4.01 9.14
N VAL A 598 28.69 3.42 8.77
CA VAL A 598 27.66 3.01 9.71
C VAL A 598 27.86 1.56 10.12
N SER A 599 28.02 1.31 11.42
CA SER A 599 28.07 -0.03 11.99
C SER A 599 26.68 -0.48 12.43
N LEU A 600 26.24 -1.65 11.96
CA LEU A 600 24.99 -2.30 12.39
C LEU A 600 24.97 -2.64 13.88
N HIS A 601 26.12 -2.72 14.54
CA HIS A 601 26.20 -2.90 15.98
C HIS A 601 25.73 -1.63 16.73
N ASN A 602 26.13 -0.45 16.23
CA ASN A 602 25.80 0.83 16.86
C ASN A 602 24.42 1.33 16.42
N HIS A 603 23.98 0.95 15.23
CA HIS A 603 22.68 1.30 14.65
C HIS A 603 21.89 0.04 14.25
N PRO A 604 21.47 -0.79 15.22
CA PRO A 604 20.83 -2.08 14.95
C PRO A 604 19.45 -1.95 14.29
N HIS A 605 18.87 -0.75 14.25
CA HIS A 605 17.55 -0.52 13.70
C HIS A 605 17.55 0.39 12.48
N ILE A 606 18.70 0.65 11.85
CA ILE A 606 18.82 1.58 10.72
C ILE A 606 17.89 1.23 9.54
N LEU A 607 17.63 -0.06 9.32
CA LEU A 607 16.71 -0.55 8.28
C LEU A 607 15.23 -0.40 8.67
N ASN A 608 14.94 -0.18 9.95
CA ASN A 608 13.61 -0.12 10.56
C ASN A 608 13.15 1.30 10.90
N MET A 609 13.74 2.33 10.26
CA MET A 609 13.31 3.73 10.40
C MET A 609 11.87 3.97 9.88
N GLY A 610 11.29 3.01 9.17
CA GLY A 610 9.90 3.03 8.70
C GLY A 610 9.71 3.53 7.26
N VAL A 611 10.81 3.80 6.55
CA VAL A 611 10.80 4.20 5.13
C VAL A 611 11.34 3.13 4.19
N LEU A 612 11.97 2.08 4.70
CA LEU A 612 12.42 0.91 3.95
C LEU A 612 11.56 -0.30 4.28
N LYS A 613 11.31 -1.14 3.28
CA LYS A 613 10.69 -2.46 3.42
C LYS A 613 11.59 -3.50 2.77
N SER A 614 11.62 -4.70 3.34
CA SER A 614 12.28 -5.87 2.76
C SER A 614 11.25 -6.82 2.13
N PHE A 615 11.70 -7.66 1.20
CA PHE A 615 10.82 -8.57 0.46
C PHE A 615 10.32 -9.78 1.25
N ASN A 616 10.96 -10.12 2.39
CA ASN A 616 10.63 -11.28 3.24
C ASN A 616 10.63 -10.90 4.74
N LYS A 617 9.47 -11.02 5.41
CA LYS A 617 9.27 -10.79 6.86
C LYS A 617 9.87 -11.88 7.78
N GLN A 618 10.89 -12.63 7.35
CA GLN A 618 11.60 -13.57 8.23
C GLN A 618 12.34 -12.79 9.33
N GLY A 619 12.22 -13.28 10.57
CA GLY A 619 12.63 -12.64 11.83
C GLY A 619 14.08 -12.16 11.91
N ILE A 620 14.27 -11.27 12.89
CA ILE A 620 15.33 -10.27 12.99
C ILE A 620 16.62 -10.88 13.51
N ASN A 621 17.64 -10.90 12.66
CA ASN A 621 19.00 -10.57 13.03
C ASN A 621 19.54 -9.60 11.96
N THR A 622 20.15 -8.48 12.34
CA THR A 622 20.48 -7.38 11.41
C THR A 622 21.35 -7.82 10.23
N GLN A 623 22.20 -8.84 10.43
CA GLN A 623 23.01 -9.45 9.38
C GLN A 623 22.17 -10.20 8.33
N ILE A 624 21.09 -10.86 8.72
CA ILE A 624 20.17 -11.55 7.79
C ILE A 624 19.32 -10.53 7.03
N GLU A 625 18.98 -9.40 7.66
CA GLU A 625 18.26 -8.34 6.98
C GLU A 625 19.10 -7.68 5.89
N THR A 626 20.39 -7.40 6.11
CA THR A 626 21.25 -6.77 5.08
C THR A 626 21.43 -7.58 3.81
N ASP A 627 21.10 -8.87 3.84
CA ASP A 627 21.24 -9.79 2.72
C ASP A 627 19.95 -9.92 1.91
N LYS A 628 18.91 -9.17 2.28
CA LYS A 628 17.64 -9.09 1.58
C LYS A 628 17.63 -7.94 0.57
N ASP A 629 16.83 -8.10 -0.46
CA ASP A 629 16.42 -6.97 -1.29
C ASP A 629 15.53 -6.02 -0.46
N HIS A 630 15.70 -4.73 -0.66
CA HIS A 630 14.93 -3.66 -0.03
C HIS A 630 14.30 -2.73 -1.05
N TYR A 631 13.36 -1.92 -0.61
CA TYR A 631 12.79 -0.83 -1.39
C TYR A 631 12.26 0.25 -0.44
N PHE A 632 12.20 1.49 -0.92
CA PHE A 632 11.50 2.54 -0.19
C PHE A 632 10.00 2.27 -0.19
N VAL A 633 9.32 2.57 0.91
CA VAL A 633 7.85 2.43 1.04
C VAL A 633 7.10 3.10 -0.09
N HIS A 634 7.67 4.15 -0.67
CA HIS A 634 7.22 4.78 -1.89
C HIS A 634 8.38 5.51 -2.62
N LEU A 635 8.31 5.65 -3.95
CA LEU A 635 9.38 6.28 -4.76
C LEU A 635 9.68 7.72 -4.32
N SER A 636 8.67 8.49 -3.93
CA SER A 636 8.87 9.88 -3.52
C SER A 636 9.77 10.02 -2.30
N PHE A 637 9.84 9.03 -1.41
CA PHE A 637 10.83 9.01 -0.33
C PHE A 637 12.24 8.86 -0.91
N GLN A 638 12.41 7.95 -1.88
CA GLN A 638 13.68 7.80 -2.59
C GLN A 638 14.05 9.11 -3.33
N GLU A 639 13.10 9.78 -3.97
CA GLU A 639 13.32 11.07 -4.64
C GLU A 639 13.70 12.18 -3.65
N TYR A 640 13.03 12.24 -2.49
CA TYR A 640 13.30 13.20 -1.42
C TYR A 640 14.69 13.00 -0.78
N PHE A 641 15.04 11.75 -0.43
CA PHE A 641 16.37 11.44 0.10
C PHE A 641 17.48 11.67 -0.94
N THR A 642 17.19 11.46 -2.23
CA THR A 642 18.11 11.84 -3.32
C THR A 642 18.33 13.35 -3.37
N ALA A 643 17.26 14.15 -3.22
CA ALA A 643 17.39 15.60 -3.19
C ALA A 643 18.23 16.08 -1.99
N ARG A 644 18.03 15.49 -0.80
CA ARG A 644 18.87 15.76 0.38
C ARG A 644 20.34 15.39 0.16
N TYR A 645 20.62 14.26 -0.49
CA TYR A 645 21.99 13.87 -0.86
C TYR A 645 22.64 14.90 -1.77
N LEU A 646 21.92 15.31 -2.84
CA LEU A 646 22.40 16.34 -3.76
C LEU A 646 22.61 17.68 -3.05
N LEU A 647 21.76 18.06 -2.10
CA LEU A 647 21.95 19.28 -1.32
C LEU A 647 23.27 19.25 -0.53
N LYS A 648 23.61 18.12 0.10
CA LYS A 648 24.90 17.95 0.79
C LYS A 648 26.07 18.04 -0.20
N ALA A 649 25.95 17.43 -1.37
CA ALA A 649 26.94 17.54 -2.43
C ALA A 649 27.13 18.99 -2.92
N LEU A 650 26.07 19.81 -2.97
CA LEU A 650 26.18 21.23 -3.30
C LEU A 650 26.92 22.04 -2.21
N LYS A 651 26.73 21.70 -0.93
CA LYS A 651 27.48 22.31 0.20
C LYS A 651 28.98 22.02 0.09
N GLU A 652 29.33 20.84 -0.39
CA GLU A 652 30.71 20.37 -0.59
C GLU A 652 31.09 20.33 -2.08
N SER A 653 30.74 21.39 -2.83
CA SER A 653 30.85 21.44 -4.29
C SER A 653 32.27 21.20 -4.85
N SER A 654 33.32 21.43 -4.05
CA SER A 654 34.71 21.18 -4.43
C SER A 654 35.06 19.69 -4.51
N THR A 655 34.36 18.82 -3.78
CA THR A 655 34.60 17.37 -3.71
C THR A 655 33.60 16.54 -4.52
N HIS A 656 32.43 17.08 -4.84
CA HIS A 656 31.30 16.33 -5.42
C HIS A 656 30.97 16.73 -6.88
N GLN A 657 31.98 16.71 -7.76
CA GLN A 657 31.79 17.14 -9.16
C GLN A 657 30.88 16.22 -9.99
N GLU A 658 30.76 14.94 -9.66
CA GLU A 658 29.94 13.99 -10.42
C GLU A 658 28.44 14.20 -10.12
N GLU A 659 28.10 14.56 -8.90
CA GLU A 659 26.74 14.91 -8.45
C GLU A 659 26.28 16.21 -9.12
N ILE A 660 27.16 17.20 -9.23
CA ILE A 660 26.89 18.45 -9.96
C ILE A 660 26.62 18.16 -11.45
N LYS A 661 27.44 17.33 -12.09
CA LYS A 661 27.22 16.89 -13.48
C LYS A 661 25.91 16.12 -13.62
N PHE A 662 25.52 15.33 -12.62
CA PHE A 662 24.24 14.62 -12.62
C PHE A 662 23.06 15.60 -12.67
N ILE A 663 23.06 16.67 -11.87
CA ILE A 663 22.01 17.71 -11.92
C ILE A 663 21.92 18.32 -13.32
N GLN A 664 23.05 18.70 -13.91
CA GLN A 664 23.09 19.31 -15.25
C GLN A 664 22.56 18.38 -16.35
N ARG A 665 22.91 17.10 -16.29
CA ARG A 665 22.52 16.08 -17.28
C ARG A 665 21.05 15.72 -17.17
N GLU A 666 20.55 15.57 -15.95
CA GLU A 666 19.25 14.97 -15.69
C GLU A 666 18.11 15.98 -15.45
N LYS A 667 18.38 17.29 -15.37
CA LYS A 667 17.36 18.31 -15.04
C LYS A 667 16.08 18.28 -15.87
N TYR A 668 16.12 17.86 -17.14
CA TYR A 668 14.92 17.74 -17.99
C TYR A 668 14.36 16.33 -18.09
N ASN A 669 15.01 15.36 -17.46
CA ASN A 669 14.50 14.01 -17.37
C ASN A 669 13.37 13.97 -16.34
N GLN A 670 12.15 13.71 -16.82
CA GLN A 670 10.94 13.71 -16.00
C GLN A 670 11.01 12.77 -14.80
N ARG A 671 11.85 11.74 -14.86
CA ARG A 671 12.08 10.81 -13.74
C ARG A 671 12.63 11.51 -12.49
N TYR A 672 13.37 12.59 -12.67
CA TYR A 672 14.01 13.33 -11.58
C TYR A 672 13.32 14.66 -11.30
N ALA A 673 12.20 14.96 -11.99
CA ALA A 673 11.50 16.23 -11.82
C ALA A 673 11.17 16.51 -10.35
N LEU A 674 10.68 15.51 -9.61
CA LEU A 674 10.37 15.67 -8.19
C LEU A 674 11.62 15.82 -7.31
N VAL A 675 12.75 15.19 -7.69
CA VAL A 675 14.05 15.38 -7.03
C VAL A 675 14.47 16.85 -7.10
N PHE A 676 14.34 17.49 -8.27
CA PHE A 676 14.74 18.88 -8.43
C PHE A 676 13.77 19.87 -7.78
N ILE A 677 12.48 19.54 -7.73
CA ILE A 677 11.50 20.29 -6.93
C ILE A 677 11.90 20.23 -5.44
N PHE A 678 12.12 19.02 -4.90
CA PHE A 678 12.59 18.85 -3.52
C PHE A 678 13.91 19.58 -3.26
N LEU A 679 14.86 19.50 -4.19
CA LEU A 679 16.15 20.16 -4.07
C LEU A 679 15.99 21.68 -4.00
N SER A 680 15.09 22.26 -4.81
CA SER A 680 14.76 23.70 -4.77
C SER A 680 14.21 24.10 -3.39
N GLY A 681 13.19 23.38 -2.91
CA GLY A 681 12.56 23.63 -1.61
C GLY A 681 13.56 23.53 -0.45
N LEU A 682 14.33 22.45 -0.40
CA LEU A 682 15.32 22.22 0.67
C LEU A 682 16.46 23.24 0.62
N SER A 683 16.87 23.68 -0.57
CA SER A 683 17.91 24.71 -0.71
C SER A 683 17.45 26.07 -0.17
N SER A 684 16.15 26.34 -0.14
CA SER A 684 15.59 27.58 0.40
C SER A 684 15.55 27.64 1.93
N GLU A 685 15.76 26.51 2.61
CA GLU A 685 15.87 26.43 4.08
C GLU A 685 17.31 26.69 4.59
N ASP A 686 18.29 26.89 3.69
CA ASP A 686 19.70 27.19 4.05
C ASP A 686 19.88 28.67 4.37
N ASP A 687 20.23 29.00 5.63
CA ASP A 687 20.42 30.38 6.12
C ASP A 687 21.39 31.21 5.26
N THR A 688 22.34 30.56 4.59
CA THR A 688 23.36 31.22 3.78
C THR A 688 22.96 31.46 2.32
N ASN A 689 21.86 30.85 1.84
CA ASN A 689 21.43 30.82 0.43
C ASN A 689 22.51 30.33 -0.57
N ILE A 690 23.64 29.77 -0.12
CA ILE A 690 24.73 29.35 -1.01
C ILE A 690 24.28 28.21 -1.92
N CYS A 691 23.67 27.17 -1.34
CA CYS A 691 23.19 26.02 -2.10
C CYS A 691 22.12 26.43 -3.12
N LEU A 692 21.24 27.35 -2.71
CA LEU A 692 20.18 27.89 -3.55
C LEU A 692 20.79 28.60 -4.78
N ASN A 693 21.79 29.45 -4.58
CA ASN A 693 22.50 30.13 -5.66
C ASN A 693 23.13 29.14 -6.66
N ILE A 694 23.86 28.15 -6.16
CA ILE A 694 24.52 27.14 -7.00
C ILE A 694 23.47 26.32 -7.77
N PHE A 695 22.40 25.88 -7.10
CA PHE A 695 21.34 25.11 -7.75
C PHE A 695 20.70 25.88 -8.91
N TRP A 696 20.33 27.15 -8.70
CA TRP A 696 19.76 27.98 -9.76
C TRP A 696 20.74 28.25 -10.90
N GLU A 697 22.03 28.44 -10.61
CA GLU A 697 23.06 28.54 -11.65
C GLU A 697 23.11 27.27 -12.51
N LEU A 698 23.10 26.08 -11.90
CA LEU A 698 23.07 24.80 -12.62
C LEU A 698 21.78 24.60 -13.41
N LEU A 699 20.65 25.08 -12.89
CA LEU A 699 19.35 24.99 -13.54
C LEU A 699 19.30 25.82 -14.83
N LEU A 700 19.90 27.01 -14.82
CA LEU A 700 19.85 27.99 -15.91
C LEU A 700 20.99 27.84 -16.94
N THR A 701 22.09 27.17 -16.58
CA THR A 701 23.23 26.93 -17.49
C THR A 701 22.98 25.76 -18.45
N PRO A 702 23.71 25.63 -19.58
CA PRO A 702 23.56 24.49 -20.48
C PRO A 702 23.81 23.12 -19.81
N PRO A 703 23.19 22.02 -20.28
CA PRO A 703 22.32 21.92 -21.46
C PRO A 703 20.95 22.59 -21.25
N ILE A 704 20.37 23.13 -22.33
CA ILE A 704 19.05 23.77 -22.32
C ILE A 704 18.08 22.90 -23.12
N ASP A 705 16.83 22.80 -22.66
CA ASP A 705 15.75 22.11 -23.38
C ASP A 705 15.52 22.79 -24.74
N LEU A 706 15.63 22.04 -25.84
CA LEU A 706 15.57 22.58 -27.20
C LEU A 706 14.25 23.32 -27.48
N PHE A 707 13.14 22.82 -26.93
CA PHE A 707 11.80 23.42 -27.06
C PHE A 707 11.47 24.40 -25.93
N GLY A 708 12.28 24.46 -24.87
CA GLY A 708 12.07 25.31 -23.70
C GLY A 708 10.90 24.93 -22.78
N ILE A 709 10.00 24.03 -23.20
CA ILE A 709 8.81 23.64 -22.43
C ILE A 709 9.22 22.99 -21.11
N ARG A 710 10.13 22.01 -21.12
CA ARG A 710 10.54 21.31 -19.89
C ARG A 710 11.26 22.24 -18.94
N HIS A 711 12.04 23.16 -19.49
CA HIS A 711 12.72 24.17 -18.70
C HIS A 711 11.73 25.10 -18.01
N MET A 712 10.74 25.60 -18.74
CA MET A 712 9.67 26.45 -18.21
C MET A 712 8.88 25.75 -17.09
N GLN A 713 8.45 24.50 -17.32
CA GLN A 713 7.71 23.73 -16.32
C GLN A 713 8.52 23.56 -15.03
N LEU A 714 9.81 23.21 -15.16
CA LEU A 714 10.70 23.01 -14.03
C LEU A 714 10.95 24.32 -13.27
N VAL A 715 11.22 25.42 -13.97
CA VAL A 715 11.43 26.74 -13.34
C VAL A 715 10.18 27.18 -12.57
N ILE A 716 8.99 27.09 -13.16
CA ILE A 716 7.73 27.45 -12.50
C ILE A 716 7.52 26.60 -11.23
N SER A 717 7.74 25.28 -11.32
CA SER A 717 7.60 24.39 -10.15
C SER A 717 8.64 24.69 -9.07
N CYS A 718 9.89 24.99 -9.43
CA CYS A 718 10.94 25.33 -8.47
C CYS A 718 10.69 26.66 -7.76
N ILE A 719 10.12 27.66 -8.45
CA ILE A 719 9.73 28.96 -7.84
C ILE A 719 8.58 28.74 -6.84
N GLU A 720 7.56 27.98 -7.20
CA GLU A 720 6.43 27.68 -6.30
C GLU A 720 6.89 26.93 -5.04
N GLU A 721 7.93 26.10 -5.15
CA GLU A 721 8.42 25.28 -4.06
C GLU A 721 9.29 26.05 -3.05
N THR A 722 9.79 27.23 -3.42
CA THR A 722 10.65 28.03 -2.55
C THR A 722 9.86 28.94 -1.62
N SER A 723 10.21 28.91 -0.33
CA SER A 723 9.45 29.57 0.75
C SER A 723 9.43 31.12 0.70
N SER A 724 10.34 31.75 -0.03
CA SER A 724 10.38 33.20 -0.21
C SER A 724 10.82 33.59 -1.62
N GLN A 725 10.08 34.52 -2.24
CA GLN A 725 10.45 35.08 -3.55
C GLN A 725 11.75 35.90 -3.49
N SER A 726 12.11 36.45 -2.32
CA SER A 726 13.31 37.28 -2.15
C SER A 726 14.62 36.50 -2.11
N THR A 727 14.57 35.19 -1.88
CA THR A 727 15.75 34.33 -1.80
C THR A 727 16.18 33.78 -3.17
N ILE A 728 15.31 33.85 -4.18
CA ILE A 728 15.59 33.27 -5.50
C ILE A 728 16.55 34.19 -6.31
N PRO A 729 17.68 33.67 -6.81
CA PRO A 729 18.61 34.43 -7.63
C PRO A 729 17.95 34.88 -8.94
N GLN A 730 18.11 36.16 -9.28
CA GLN A 730 17.54 36.73 -10.50
C GLN A 730 16.02 36.50 -10.64
N HIS A 731 15.30 36.34 -9.52
CA HIS A 731 13.85 36.08 -9.50
C HIS A 731 13.06 36.98 -10.45
N THR A 732 13.34 38.29 -10.38
CA THR A 732 12.72 39.30 -11.23
C THR A 732 12.89 39.00 -12.72
N VAL A 733 14.09 38.55 -13.14
CA VAL A 733 14.40 38.21 -14.53
C VAL A 733 13.69 36.94 -14.95
N LEU A 734 13.63 35.93 -14.07
CA LEU A 734 12.93 34.67 -14.34
C LEU A 734 11.42 34.90 -14.51
N VAL A 735 10.82 35.70 -13.64
CA VAL A 735 9.40 36.05 -13.73
C VAL A 735 9.12 36.91 -14.96
N GLU A 736 10.02 37.84 -15.31
CA GLU A 736 9.93 38.59 -16.58
C GLU A 736 9.94 37.62 -17.78
N TRP A 737 10.86 36.65 -17.77
CA TRP A 737 10.94 35.64 -18.82
C TRP A 737 9.67 34.79 -18.91
N ILE A 738 9.09 34.38 -17.78
CA ILE A 738 7.79 33.67 -17.77
C ILE A 738 6.68 34.59 -18.32
N ALA A 739 6.66 35.87 -17.95
CA ALA A 739 5.68 36.84 -18.44
C ALA A 739 5.78 37.01 -19.97
N GLU A 740 6.98 37.09 -20.52
CA GLU A 740 7.20 37.13 -21.97
C GLU A 740 6.80 35.82 -22.64
N CYS A 741 7.07 34.66 -22.02
CA CYS A 741 6.58 33.38 -22.49
C CYS A 741 5.05 33.33 -22.53
N ILE A 742 4.36 33.87 -21.53
CA ILE A 742 2.89 33.99 -21.52
C ILE A 742 2.44 34.85 -22.69
N LYS A 743 2.98 36.07 -22.85
CA LYS A 743 2.60 36.97 -23.94
C LYS A 743 2.77 36.30 -25.31
N TYR A 744 3.93 35.67 -25.53
CA TYR A 744 4.24 35.00 -26.78
C TYR A 744 3.31 33.82 -27.05
N ASN A 745 3.09 32.93 -26.07
CA ASN A 745 2.31 31.70 -26.28
C ASN A 745 0.78 31.93 -26.35
N PHE A 746 0.28 33.00 -25.74
CA PHE A 746 -1.13 33.40 -25.91
C PHE A 746 -1.35 34.16 -27.22
N SER A 747 -0.33 34.85 -27.74
CA SER A 747 -0.37 35.52 -29.04
C SER A 747 -0.11 34.56 -30.20
N ALA A 748 0.72 33.53 -29.99
CA ALA A 748 0.98 32.48 -30.96
C ALA A 748 -0.18 31.47 -30.99
N GLU A 749 -0.51 30.95 -32.16
CA GLU A 749 -1.55 29.92 -32.35
C GLU A 749 -1.11 28.51 -31.89
N ASN A 750 0.04 28.39 -31.20
CA ASN A 750 0.52 27.10 -30.71
C ASN A 750 -0.18 26.71 -29.40
N GLN A 751 -1.26 25.96 -29.56
CA GLN A 751 -2.08 25.48 -28.46
C GLN A 751 -1.34 24.55 -27.49
N MET A 752 -0.42 23.71 -28.00
CA MET A 752 0.29 22.72 -27.18
C MET A 752 1.13 23.39 -26.09
N ILE A 753 1.89 24.43 -26.45
CA ILE A 753 2.72 25.16 -25.49
C ILE A 753 1.83 25.92 -24.50
N ARG A 754 0.72 26.50 -24.98
CA ARG A 754 -0.27 27.18 -24.13
C ARG A 754 -0.87 26.24 -23.08
N GLN A 755 -1.22 25.02 -23.45
CA GLN A 755 -1.71 24.00 -22.51
C GLN A 755 -0.65 23.62 -21.47
N CYS A 756 0.59 23.42 -21.91
CA CYS A 756 1.70 23.07 -21.01
C CYS A 756 2.00 24.17 -19.98
N LEU A 757 2.01 25.42 -20.43
CA LEU A 757 2.16 26.60 -19.59
C LEU A 757 0.97 26.75 -18.63
N THR A 758 -0.25 26.57 -19.15
CA THR A 758 -1.48 26.66 -18.37
C THR A 758 -1.46 25.70 -17.19
N GLN A 759 -1.07 24.45 -17.48
CA GLN A 759 -0.97 23.39 -16.50
C GLN A 759 0.05 23.72 -15.39
N SER A 760 1.24 24.17 -15.76
CA SER A 760 2.27 24.54 -14.78
C SER A 760 1.87 25.74 -13.92
N LEU A 761 1.30 26.77 -14.52
CA LEU A 761 0.86 27.96 -13.79
C LEU A 761 -0.29 27.63 -12.82
N ARG A 762 -1.24 26.77 -13.20
CA ARG A 762 -2.36 26.37 -12.33
C ARG A 762 -1.90 25.79 -10.99
N LYS A 763 -0.72 25.19 -10.97
CA LYS A 763 -0.09 24.60 -9.78
C LYS A 763 0.80 25.55 -9.01
N ALA A 764 1.03 26.74 -9.55
CA ALA A 764 1.94 27.74 -9.01
C ALA A 764 1.21 29.05 -8.67
N PRO A 765 0.32 29.05 -7.65
CA PRO A 765 -0.40 30.25 -7.23
C PRO A 765 0.52 31.42 -6.87
N SER A 766 1.70 31.18 -6.30
CA SER A 766 2.66 32.26 -5.98
C SER A 766 3.19 32.95 -7.25
N VAL A 767 3.31 32.21 -8.35
CA VAL A 767 3.78 32.71 -9.65
C VAL A 767 2.66 33.45 -10.37
N ILE A 768 1.45 32.88 -10.44
CA ILE A 768 0.29 33.52 -11.09
C ILE A 768 -0.04 34.88 -10.45
N THR A 769 0.07 34.97 -9.12
CA THR A 769 -0.28 36.18 -8.37
C THR A 769 0.82 37.26 -8.43
N ASN A 770 1.95 36.98 -9.07
CA ASN A 770 3.01 37.97 -9.24
C ASN A 770 2.56 39.11 -10.16
N GLN A 771 2.83 40.35 -9.74
CA GLN A 771 2.39 41.56 -10.45
C GLN A 771 2.84 41.60 -11.93
N ARG A 772 4.03 41.09 -12.27
CA ARG A 772 4.54 41.09 -13.65
C ARG A 772 3.74 40.14 -14.55
N ILE A 773 3.38 38.98 -14.01
CA ILE A 773 2.52 37.99 -14.68
C ILE A 773 1.10 38.53 -14.84
N ILE A 774 0.56 39.17 -13.81
CA ILE A 774 -0.72 39.86 -13.88
C ILE A 774 -0.69 40.95 -14.96
N ASN A 775 0.35 41.78 -15.01
CA ASN A 775 0.50 42.81 -16.04
C ASN A 775 0.57 42.21 -17.46
N ALA A 776 1.17 41.03 -17.63
CA ALA A 776 1.15 40.32 -18.91
C ALA A 776 -0.27 39.89 -19.32
N PHE A 777 -1.07 39.38 -18.38
CA PHE A 777 -2.48 39.06 -18.67
C PHE A 777 -3.32 40.31 -18.94
N ILE A 778 -3.09 41.40 -18.21
CA ILE A 778 -3.74 42.71 -18.46
C ILE A 778 -3.47 43.16 -19.89
N HIS A 779 -2.20 43.14 -20.31
CA HIS A 779 -1.81 43.50 -21.67
C HIS A 779 -2.49 42.62 -22.73
N LEU A 780 -2.59 41.31 -22.49
CA LEU A 780 -3.26 40.39 -23.43
C LEU A 780 -4.79 40.57 -23.46
N LEU A 781 -5.42 40.92 -22.34
CA LEU A 781 -6.86 41.22 -22.29
C LEU A 781 -7.23 42.53 -23.00
N GLN A 782 -6.28 43.46 -23.11
CA GLN A 782 -6.44 44.70 -23.86
C GLN A 782 -6.12 44.55 -25.36
N ASN A 783 -5.82 43.33 -25.82
CA ASN A 783 -5.49 43.09 -27.23
C ASN A 783 -6.73 43.21 -28.12
N ASP A 784 -6.58 43.85 -29.29
CA ASP A 784 -7.67 44.02 -30.25
C ASP A 784 -8.21 42.68 -30.78
N ASN A 785 -7.40 41.61 -30.78
CA ASN A 785 -7.80 40.31 -31.25
C ASN A 785 -8.74 39.60 -30.24
N PRO A 786 -10.01 39.34 -30.60
CA PRO A 786 -10.97 38.70 -29.70
C PRO A 786 -10.56 37.26 -29.32
N TYR A 787 -9.85 36.53 -30.18
CA TYR A 787 -9.40 35.17 -29.89
C TYR A 787 -8.36 35.15 -28.75
N ILE A 788 -7.48 36.14 -28.68
CA ILE A 788 -6.48 36.26 -27.61
C ILE A 788 -7.19 36.56 -26.28
N ARG A 789 -8.15 37.50 -26.29
CA ARG A 789 -8.96 37.84 -25.10
C ARG A 789 -9.74 36.64 -24.59
N ILE A 790 -10.39 35.88 -25.47
CA ILE A 790 -11.10 34.63 -25.12
C ILE A 790 -10.15 33.62 -24.49
N ALA A 791 -8.98 33.39 -25.11
CA ALA A 791 -8.00 32.43 -24.61
C ALA A 791 -7.50 32.79 -23.20
N VAL A 792 -7.24 34.07 -22.95
CA VAL A 792 -6.82 34.55 -21.62
C VAL A 792 -7.94 34.40 -20.60
N LEU A 793 -9.18 34.77 -20.93
CA LEU A 793 -10.32 34.60 -20.02
C LEU A 793 -10.60 33.13 -19.71
N SER A 794 -10.52 32.24 -20.71
CA SER A 794 -10.63 30.78 -20.51
C SER A 794 -9.55 30.29 -19.56
N PHE A 795 -8.29 30.70 -19.78
CA PHE A 795 -7.18 30.36 -18.91
C PHE A 795 -7.44 30.83 -17.46
N ILE A 796 -7.77 32.11 -17.26
CA ILE A 796 -8.03 32.66 -15.92
C ILE A 796 -9.18 31.89 -15.25
N SER A 797 -10.26 31.61 -15.99
CA SER A 797 -11.40 30.84 -15.51
C SER A 797 -10.98 29.46 -15.01
N GLU A 798 -10.17 28.74 -15.79
CA GLU A 798 -9.65 27.42 -15.45
C GLU A 798 -8.66 27.43 -14.28
N THR A 799 -7.94 28.53 -14.06
CA THR A 799 -7.06 28.64 -12.88
C THR A 799 -7.84 28.75 -11.59
N LYS A 800 -9.13 29.10 -11.60
CA LYS A 800 -10.00 29.28 -10.41
C LYS A 800 -9.33 30.06 -9.26
N SER A 801 -8.35 30.92 -9.51
CA SER A 801 -7.57 31.55 -8.44
C SER A 801 -8.44 32.54 -7.67
N SER A 802 -8.56 32.36 -6.34
CA SER A 802 -9.35 33.25 -5.48
C SER A 802 -8.64 34.57 -5.14
N ASN A 803 -7.39 34.74 -5.59
CA ASN A 803 -6.51 35.83 -5.16
C ASN A 803 -5.92 36.60 -6.35
N LEU A 804 -6.76 36.94 -7.34
CA LEU A 804 -6.36 37.78 -8.46
C LEU A 804 -6.37 39.26 -8.04
N ALA A 805 -5.41 40.06 -8.52
CA ALA A 805 -5.33 41.48 -8.19
C ALA A 805 -6.57 42.25 -8.67
N GLY A 806 -6.98 43.28 -7.92
CA GLY A 806 -8.16 44.10 -8.23
C GLY A 806 -8.15 44.70 -9.65
N ALA A 807 -6.97 45.03 -10.19
CA ALA A 807 -6.83 45.53 -11.56
C ALA A 807 -7.26 44.49 -12.63
N LEU A 808 -6.99 43.20 -12.40
CA LEU A 808 -7.42 42.13 -13.30
C LEU A 808 -8.93 41.90 -13.19
N ILE A 809 -9.49 41.98 -11.97
CA ILE A 809 -10.94 41.87 -11.73
C ILE A 809 -11.69 42.98 -12.47
N ASN A 810 -11.19 44.22 -12.43
CA ASN A 810 -11.82 45.34 -13.14
C ASN A 810 -11.79 45.16 -14.67
N LEU A 811 -10.71 44.62 -15.24
CA LEU A 811 -10.66 44.34 -16.68
C LEU A 811 -11.57 43.18 -17.10
N VAL A 812 -11.70 42.15 -16.26
CA VAL A 812 -12.70 41.10 -16.46
C VAL A 812 -14.12 41.68 -16.37
N ALA A 813 -14.36 42.63 -15.47
CA ALA A 813 -15.64 43.33 -15.35
C ALA A 813 -15.94 44.19 -16.60
N ILE A 814 -14.94 44.87 -17.16
CA ILE A 814 -15.07 45.59 -18.44
C ILE A 814 -15.40 44.60 -19.58
N ALA A 815 -14.78 43.42 -19.60
CA ALA A 815 -15.04 42.39 -20.61
C ALA A 815 -16.48 41.83 -20.56
N LEU A 816 -17.24 42.10 -19.50
CA LEU A 816 -18.66 41.76 -19.45
C LEU A 816 -19.51 42.61 -20.41
N GLU A 817 -19.08 43.83 -20.74
CA GLU A 817 -19.76 44.75 -21.66
C GLU A 817 -19.25 44.62 -23.11
N ASP A 818 -18.44 43.58 -23.40
CA ASP A 818 -17.85 43.37 -24.72
C ASP A 818 -18.92 42.97 -25.75
N GLU A 819 -18.82 43.48 -26.99
CA GLU A 819 -19.73 43.13 -28.09
C GLU A 819 -19.72 41.62 -28.39
N ASN A 820 -18.59 40.94 -28.18
CA ASN A 820 -18.44 39.51 -28.44
C ASN A 820 -19.06 38.65 -27.32
N THR A 821 -20.08 37.86 -27.68
CA THR A 821 -20.80 36.96 -26.77
C THR A 821 -19.90 35.95 -26.05
N TRP A 822 -18.82 35.47 -26.69
CA TRP A 822 -17.90 34.51 -26.09
C TRP A 822 -17.00 35.16 -25.04
N ILE A 823 -16.62 36.43 -25.24
CA ILE A 823 -15.86 37.21 -24.26
C ILE A 823 -16.72 37.43 -23.02
N ARG A 824 -17.97 37.88 -23.20
CA ARG A 824 -18.94 38.05 -22.09
C ARG A 824 -19.13 36.77 -21.30
N ARG A 825 -19.37 35.64 -21.99
CA ARG A 825 -19.57 34.33 -21.34
C ARG A 825 -18.36 33.91 -20.51
N ASN A 826 -17.14 34.04 -21.05
CA ASN A 826 -15.94 33.67 -20.32
C ASN A 826 -15.68 34.61 -19.15
N ALA A 827 -15.91 35.92 -19.30
CA ALA A 827 -15.81 36.90 -18.22
C ALA A 827 -16.78 36.58 -17.07
N CYS A 828 -18.03 36.22 -17.36
CA CYS A 828 -18.99 35.73 -16.36
C CYS A 828 -18.47 34.48 -15.64
N GLN A 829 -17.89 33.53 -16.36
CA GLN A 829 -17.35 32.30 -15.77
C GLN A 829 -16.14 32.58 -14.86
N VAL A 830 -15.25 33.50 -15.27
CA VAL A 830 -14.13 33.97 -14.45
C VAL A 830 -14.66 34.55 -13.14
N LEU A 831 -15.61 35.48 -13.19
CA LEU A 831 -16.17 36.11 -12.00
C LEU A 831 -16.90 35.12 -11.10
N GLY A 832 -17.64 34.15 -11.67
CA GLY A 832 -18.28 33.09 -10.89
C GLY A 832 -17.29 32.18 -10.17
N ASN A 833 -16.08 32.02 -10.69
CA ASN A 833 -15.00 31.24 -10.05
C ASN A 833 -14.22 32.03 -9.00
N ILE A 834 -14.29 33.37 -9.00
CA ILE A 834 -13.65 34.24 -8.00
C ILE A 834 -14.69 34.52 -6.89
N VAL A 835 -14.63 33.76 -5.80
CA VAL A 835 -15.48 33.91 -4.59
C VAL A 835 -15.31 35.32 -3.95
N GLU A 836 -16.21 35.75 -3.06
CA GLU A 836 -16.27 36.95 -2.17
C GLU A 836 -15.51 38.24 -2.57
N LYS A 837 -14.21 38.17 -2.90
CA LYS A 837 -13.38 39.31 -3.35
C LYS A 837 -13.81 39.93 -4.67
N ALA A 838 -14.52 39.21 -5.55
CA ALA A 838 -15.05 39.77 -6.80
C ALA A 838 -16.35 40.57 -6.61
N ALA A 839 -16.99 40.49 -5.44
CA ALA A 839 -18.26 41.17 -5.15
C ALA A 839 -18.05 42.66 -4.82
N THR A 840 -17.33 43.39 -5.67
CA THR A 840 -17.21 44.84 -5.57
C THR A 840 -18.46 45.52 -6.12
N ASN A 841 -18.79 46.72 -5.63
CA ASN A 841 -19.95 47.48 -6.13
C ASN A 841 -19.87 47.71 -7.65
N GLU A 842 -18.67 47.88 -8.19
CA GLU A 842 -18.42 48.06 -9.62
C GLU A 842 -18.80 46.81 -10.43
N VAL A 843 -18.33 45.63 -10.00
CA VAL A 843 -18.67 44.34 -10.65
C VAL A 843 -20.16 44.05 -10.55
N ILE A 844 -20.77 44.28 -9.38
CA ILE A 844 -22.21 44.05 -9.16
C ILE A 844 -23.03 44.97 -10.08
N THR A 845 -22.66 46.24 -10.21
CA THR A 845 -23.37 47.20 -11.07
C THR A 845 -23.32 46.78 -12.54
N LYS A 846 -22.15 46.34 -13.02
CA LYS A 846 -21.97 45.85 -14.40
C LYS A 846 -22.72 44.53 -14.67
N LEU A 847 -22.76 43.62 -13.69
CA LEU A 847 -23.57 42.40 -13.80
C LEU A 847 -25.08 42.71 -13.84
N VAL A 848 -25.53 43.69 -13.06
CA VAL A 848 -26.94 44.14 -13.04
C VAL A 848 -27.33 44.82 -14.35
N SER A 849 -26.45 45.62 -14.97
CA SER A 849 -26.73 46.24 -16.27
C SER A 849 -26.91 45.21 -17.39
N ILE A 850 -26.14 44.12 -17.36
CA ILE A 850 -26.20 43.05 -18.37
C ILE A 850 -27.42 42.15 -18.18
N LEU A 851 -27.91 41.97 -16.95
CA LEU A 851 -29.19 41.29 -16.71
C LEU A 851 -30.40 42.06 -17.26
N GLY A 852 -30.21 43.32 -17.63
CA GLY A 852 -31.20 44.16 -18.32
C GLY A 852 -31.12 44.15 -19.84
N ASP A 853 -30.11 43.50 -20.44
CA ASP A 853 -30.03 43.32 -21.91
C ASP A 853 -31.04 42.24 -22.35
N GLU A 854 -31.87 42.55 -23.35
CA GLU A 854 -32.74 41.57 -24.00
C GLU A 854 -31.92 40.53 -24.78
N ALA A 855 -32.33 39.26 -24.65
CA ALA A 855 -31.61 38.06 -25.08
C ALA A 855 -31.23 37.99 -26.57
#